data_AF-A0A7X8LCC5-F1
#
_entry.id   AF-A0A7X8LCC5-F1
#
_cell.length_a   1.000
_cell.length_b   1.000
_cell.length_c   1.000
_cell.angle_alpha   90.00
_cell.angle_beta   90.00
_cell.angle_gamma   90.00
#
_symmetry.space_group_name_H-M   'P 1'
#
loop_
_entity.id
_entity.type
_entity.pdbx_description
1 polymer ?
#
loop_
_entity_poly.entity_id
_entity_poly.type
_entity_poly.pdbx_seq_one_letter_code
_entity_poly.pdbx_strand_id
1 'polypeptide(L)'
;INYTNQIIENNNNKIKKYNLKKSQLQNEINKFEIKKEHLNKKKLELEKYYDAMSLAFPERIVEDLNELKIETEEIIESLISEINSLKEKIITIKEEITKLNYIKEQKEKDMEELNGKIGEQEKWELEIAKRISKQLLESYDGSLLNHNWFSNKGEELKFLENKKREDLEKIQRTIWEKSIDKSLNTEEYFVPNKDVFKIKGEIKRLGIHVETGTEFLNSLDEEEKNHMIDKFPGFIYSLVIGNERDWELVRRNLDSDTFLNNLVPIYIRSEMKEGDSGFKTLFGKAYELVNIKNYTNWKDAMEVETEGLCQTEEKIKEDLKNINELNQELIHISKIDTSFILKQKYREIEKSILDNSNEIRVKEEELLNLNNKLYTEETDLEKNDKKLEKIDAHLVKLEDYIEELKEVQLEESKIHAIKKEMEEIDTEISNINFDSAGILEGQNEIKDSYREWKVRIENIINDAKMVFDGIDYNISIDSDYSSPSIPNFSVSGELFLSLINERRLLEEDIANKNVEIALIDKDIEHFKEKVHDYISDLESLDKNWSQYLYLDKSLNEIKIYIDEIERNIKHSTQKSREIESKLDRINGSIDIMKKAIKDREDFIFKKHKKAPLLLDIENLSSQLDMVERDIKSNVNYMEVCMEGIEKSSNRFNRLELNLSKIKSGYELDLIKGKMDKILKEKLEDNIDLVVDEWCDKCEKNKEQMKRTIDEGERYRLRFIKEVDAKLEEDRLKKRIISVVKEANIENFKNNCISFFSMKGHFQNEILSLSRDKEKAESAMKQWTNRAAIHVMRMIEALKDMVNSMNYTNEQGYVFPLVKLKG
;
A
#
# COMPACT_ATOMS: atom_id res chain seq x y z
N ILE A 1 -68.70 79.73 -81.72
CA ILE A 1 -68.59 79.71 -80.25
C ILE A 1 -69.26 78.48 -79.62
N ASN A 2 -70.52 78.12 -79.94
CA ASN A 2 -71.17 76.93 -79.34
C ASN A 2 -70.55 75.56 -79.70
N TYR A 3 -70.04 75.37 -80.92
CA TYR A 3 -69.41 74.11 -81.37
C TYR A 3 -68.08 73.79 -80.65
N THR A 4 -67.31 74.82 -80.33
CA THR A 4 -65.98 74.74 -79.73
C THR A 4 -66.00 74.45 -78.21
N ASN A 5 -67.07 74.82 -77.50
CA ASN A 5 -67.18 74.56 -76.06
C ASN A 5 -67.47 73.09 -75.73
N GLN A 6 -68.17 72.38 -76.62
CA GLN A 6 -68.53 70.96 -76.45
C GLN A 6 -67.30 70.02 -76.57
N ILE A 7 -66.27 70.44 -77.30
CA ILE A 7 -65.01 69.71 -77.48
C ILE A 7 -64.15 69.79 -76.21
N ILE A 8 -64.11 70.96 -75.56
CA ILE A 8 -63.33 71.19 -74.32
C ILE A 8 -63.89 70.35 -73.15
N GLU A 9 -65.21 70.22 -73.03
CA GLU A 9 -65.86 69.45 -71.97
C GLU A 9 -65.59 67.94 -72.10
N ASN A 10 -65.54 67.42 -73.33
CA ASN A 10 -65.22 66.02 -73.60
C ASN A 10 -63.74 65.68 -73.30
N ASN A 11 -62.83 66.63 -73.56
CA ASN A 11 -61.41 66.51 -73.22
C ASN A 11 -61.17 66.45 -71.70
N ASN A 12 -61.90 67.27 -70.92
CA ASN A 12 -61.82 67.26 -69.45
C ASN A 12 -62.28 65.93 -68.81
N ASN A 13 -63.28 65.26 -69.38
CA ASN A 13 -63.75 63.97 -68.88
C ASN A 13 -62.76 62.82 -69.16
N LYS A 14 -62.00 62.87 -70.26
CA LYS A 14 -60.93 61.91 -70.53
C LYS A 14 -59.77 62.06 -69.54
N ILE A 15 -59.35 63.29 -69.24
CA ILE A 15 -58.29 63.59 -68.26
C ILE A 15 -58.64 63.02 -66.87
N LYS A 16 -59.89 63.15 -66.41
CA LYS A 16 -60.32 62.57 -65.12
C LYS A 16 -60.21 61.05 -65.06
N LYS A 17 -60.52 60.33 -66.14
CA LYS A 17 -60.38 58.86 -66.21
C LYS A 17 -58.91 58.43 -66.16
N TYR A 18 -58.04 59.15 -66.87
CA TYR A 18 -56.61 58.88 -66.86
C TYR A 18 -55.96 59.14 -65.48
N ASN A 19 -56.36 60.21 -64.79
CA ASN A 19 -55.89 60.49 -63.42
C ASN A 19 -56.33 59.43 -62.40
N LEU A 20 -57.53 58.87 -62.53
CA LEU A 20 -58.00 57.78 -61.67
C LEU A 20 -57.16 56.50 -61.87
N LYS A 21 -56.86 56.14 -63.13
CA LYS A 21 -56.01 54.99 -63.46
C LYS A 21 -54.56 55.20 -62.96
N LYS A 22 -54.03 56.43 -63.06
CA LYS A 22 -52.72 56.82 -62.51
C LYS A 22 -52.65 56.63 -60.99
N SER A 23 -53.70 57.01 -60.26
CA SER A 23 -53.75 56.83 -58.79
C SER A 23 -53.73 55.35 -58.37
N GLN A 24 -54.38 54.47 -59.13
CA GLN A 24 -54.36 53.03 -58.86
C GLN A 24 -52.98 52.42 -59.12
N LEU A 25 -52.34 52.78 -60.24
CA LEU A 25 -50.98 52.32 -60.56
C LEU A 25 -49.94 52.83 -59.55
N GLN A 26 -50.08 54.07 -59.06
CA GLN A 26 -49.21 54.63 -58.02
C GLN A 26 -49.29 53.84 -56.70
N ASN A 27 -50.47 53.35 -56.32
CA ASN A 27 -50.61 52.53 -55.11
C ASN A 27 -49.89 51.17 -55.21
N GLU A 28 -49.80 50.58 -56.40
CA GLU A 28 -49.03 49.35 -56.62
C GLU A 28 -47.52 49.62 -56.53
N ILE A 29 -47.04 50.74 -57.05
CA ILE A 29 -45.65 51.19 -56.91
C ILE A 29 -45.29 51.41 -55.44
N ASN A 30 -46.14 52.10 -54.67
CA ASN A 30 -45.88 52.36 -53.25
C ASN A 30 -45.83 51.07 -52.41
N LYS A 31 -46.70 50.08 -52.69
CA LYS A 31 -46.66 48.77 -52.01
C LYS A 31 -45.35 48.04 -52.28
N PHE A 32 -44.84 48.11 -53.51
CA PHE A 32 -43.55 47.54 -53.88
C PHE A 32 -42.37 48.26 -53.21
N GLU A 33 -42.40 49.60 -53.13
CA GLU A 33 -41.35 50.38 -52.44
C GLU A 33 -41.23 50.01 -50.95
N ILE A 34 -42.36 49.80 -50.26
CA ILE A 34 -42.37 49.33 -48.85
C ILE A 34 -41.73 47.94 -48.73
N LYS A 35 -42.03 47.00 -49.62
CA LYS A 35 -41.40 45.67 -49.64
C LYS A 35 -39.89 45.77 -49.89
N LYS A 36 -39.48 46.64 -50.82
CA LYS A 36 -38.06 46.88 -51.14
C LYS A 36 -37.30 47.52 -49.97
N GLU A 37 -37.90 48.47 -49.25
CA GLU A 37 -37.33 49.01 -48.02
C GLU A 37 -37.19 47.95 -46.92
N HIS A 38 -38.17 47.05 -46.78
CA HIS A 38 -38.10 45.95 -45.82
C HIS A 38 -36.95 44.98 -46.13
N LEU A 39 -36.81 44.57 -47.40
CA LEU A 39 -35.68 43.75 -47.86
C LEU A 39 -34.34 44.45 -47.60
N ASN A 40 -34.26 45.76 -47.81
CA ASN A 40 -33.04 46.53 -47.60
C ASN A 40 -32.65 46.62 -46.11
N LYS A 41 -33.64 46.66 -45.21
CA LYS A 41 -33.40 46.57 -43.75
C LYS A 41 -32.84 45.21 -43.36
N LYS A 42 -33.39 44.10 -43.90
CA LYS A 42 -32.85 42.75 -43.68
C LYS A 42 -31.44 42.60 -44.23
N LYS A 43 -31.16 43.17 -45.41
CA LYS A 43 -29.81 43.22 -45.98
C LYS A 43 -28.82 43.92 -45.05
N LEU A 44 -29.17 45.08 -44.50
CA LEU A 44 -28.34 45.82 -43.55
C LEU A 44 -28.10 45.04 -42.24
N GLU A 45 -29.04 44.19 -41.83
CA GLU A 45 -28.83 43.29 -40.69
C GLU A 45 -27.86 42.15 -41.00
N LEU A 46 -27.91 41.59 -42.21
CA LEU A 46 -26.98 40.56 -42.68
C LEU A 46 -25.58 41.10 -42.99
N GLU A 47 -25.46 42.37 -43.42
CA GLU A 47 -24.17 43.06 -43.64
C GLU A 47 -23.33 43.22 -42.35
N LYS A 48 -23.93 43.01 -41.18
CA LYS A 48 -23.18 42.94 -39.90
C LYS A 48 -22.35 41.67 -39.77
N TYR A 49 -22.70 40.62 -40.51
CA TYR A 49 -22.09 39.29 -40.42
C TYR A 49 -21.36 38.87 -41.70
N TYR A 50 -21.79 39.38 -42.86
CA TYR A 50 -21.25 39.01 -44.16
C TYR A 50 -20.86 40.26 -44.96
N ASP A 51 -19.79 40.19 -45.75
CA ASP A 51 -19.38 41.29 -46.62
C ASP A 51 -20.45 41.57 -47.70
N ALA A 52 -20.61 42.84 -48.06
CA ALA A 52 -21.55 43.32 -49.07
C ALA A 52 -21.32 42.64 -50.44
N MET A 53 -20.07 42.26 -50.75
CA MET A 53 -19.73 41.55 -51.98
C MET A 53 -20.20 40.07 -51.94
N SER A 54 -20.16 39.45 -50.77
CA SER A 54 -20.63 38.07 -50.56
C SER A 54 -22.15 37.99 -50.55
N LEU A 55 -22.83 38.99 -49.98
CA LEU A 55 -24.30 39.11 -49.98
C LEU A 55 -24.90 39.38 -51.37
N ALA A 56 -24.07 39.65 -52.37
CA ALA A 56 -24.51 39.66 -53.77
C ALA A 56 -24.76 38.25 -54.32
N PHE A 57 -24.16 37.22 -53.70
CA PHE A 57 -24.32 35.80 -54.02
C PHE A 57 -24.65 34.99 -52.76
N PRO A 58 -25.80 35.27 -52.12
CA PRO A 58 -26.17 34.66 -50.83
C PRO A 58 -26.31 33.13 -50.92
N GLU A 59 -26.63 32.56 -52.09
CA GLU A 59 -26.68 31.11 -52.31
C GLU A 59 -25.33 30.43 -52.06
N ARG A 60 -24.21 31.09 -52.37
CA ARG A 60 -22.86 30.55 -52.14
C ARG A 60 -22.51 30.51 -50.65
N ILE A 61 -22.98 31.49 -49.89
CA ILE A 61 -22.83 31.51 -48.43
C ILE A 61 -23.61 30.34 -47.82
N VAL A 62 -24.79 30.03 -48.35
CA VAL A 62 -25.59 28.87 -47.92
C VAL A 62 -24.89 27.55 -48.24
N GLU A 63 -24.27 27.41 -49.42
CA GLU A 63 -23.43 26.24 -49.74
C GLU A 63 -22.26 26.09 -48.75
N ASP A 64 -21.48 27.14 -48.53
CA ASP A 64 -20.34 27.12 -47.59
C ASP A 64 -20.79 26.78 -46.16
N LEU A 65 -21.94 27.31 -45.70
CA LEU A 65 -22.50 27.01 -44.39
C LEU A 65 -23.02 25.57 -44.28
N ASN A 66 -23.57 25.00 -45.36
CA ASN A 66 -23.99 23.61 -45.40
C ASN A 66 -22.80 22.64 -45.38
N GLU A 67 -21.70 22.96 -46.07
CA GLU A 67 -20.46 22.17 -45.96
C GLU A 67 -19.93 22.19 -44.51
N LEU A 68 -19.84 23.39 -43.91
CA LEU A 68 -19.44 23.53 -42.50
C LEU A 68 -20.39 22.80 -41.54
N LYS A 69 -21.69 22.78 -41.83
CA LYS A 69 -22.67 22.04 -41.04
C LYS A 69 -22.36 20.54 -41.05
N ILE A 70 -22.17 19.96 -42.24
CA ILE A 70 -21.85 18.54 -42.40
C ILE A 70 -20.54 18.20 -41.66
N GLU A 71 -19.49 19.00 -41.85
CA GLU A 71 -18.22 18.81 -41.12
C GLU A 71 -18.41 18.84 -39.60
N THR A 72 -19.24 19.77 -39.11
CA THR A 72 -19.51 19.89 -37.66
C THR A 72 -20.33 18.71 -37.14
N GLU A 73 -21.31 18.21 -37.91
CA GLU A 73 -22.11 17.02 -37.60
C GLU A 73 -21.25 15.75 -37.53
N GLU A 74 -20.34 15.54 -38.50
CA GLU A 74 -19.41 14.41 -38.49
C GLU A 74 -18.50 14.43 -37.24
N ILE A 75 -18.00 15.61 -36.87
CA ILE A 75 -17.20 15.79 -35.65
C ILE A 75 -18.05 15.43 -34.41
N ILE A 76 -19.29 15.91 -34.33
CA ILE A 76 -20.21 15.60 -33.22
C ILE A 76 -20.45 14.08 -33.12
N GLU A 77 -20.73 13.39 -34.22
CA GLU A 77 -20.92 11.93 -34.22
C GLU A 77 -19.66 11.19 -33.74
N SER A 78 -18.48 11.62 -34.19
CA SER A 78 -17.21 11.04 -33.75
C SER A 78 -17.00 11.22 -32.24
N LEU A 79 -17.25 12.41 -31.70
CA LEU A 79 -17.14 12.72 -30.27
C LEU A 79 -18.12 11.92 -29.43
N ILE A 80 -19.37 11.76 -29.88
CA ILE A 80 -20.38 10.93 -29.21
C ILE A 80 -19.90 9.47 -29.13
N SER A 81 -19.34 8.94 -30.21
CA SER A 81 -18.80 7.58 -30.22
C SER A 81 -17.64 7.40 -29.23
N GLU A 82 -16.73 8.37 -29.16
CA GLU A 82 -15.60 8.36 -28.24
C GLU A 82 -16.05 8.48 -26.78
N ILE A 83 -16.97 9.40 -26.47
CA ILE A 83 -17.60 9.58 -25.15
C ILE A 83 -18.25 8.28 -24.67
N ASN A 84 -18.99 7.58 -25.54
CA ASN A 84 -19.60 6.30 -25.19
C ASN A 84 -18.53 5.24 -24.89
N SER A 85 -17.48 5.14 -25.70
CA SER A 85 -16.38 4.21 -25.47
C SER A 85 -15.62 4.49 -24.15
N LEU A 86 -15.48 5.77 -23.78
CA LEU A 86 -14.86 6.18 -22.52
C LEU A 86 -15.76 5.83 -21.33
N LYS A 87 -17.08 6.06 -21.45
CA LYS A 87 -18.07 5.68 -20.43
C LYS A 87 -18.07 4.17 -20.16
N GLU A 88 -18.02 3.35 -21.20
CA GLU A 88 -17.87 1.89 -21.04
C GLU A 88 -16.59 1.50 -20.30
N LYS A 89 -15.44 2.08 -20.69
CA LYS A 89 -14.16 1.83 -19.99
C LYS A 89 -14.21 2.23 -18.52
N ILE A 90 -14.79 3.38 -18.21
CA ILE A 90 -14.96 3.86 -16.82
C ILE A 90 -15.80 2.86 -16.01
N ILE A 91 -16.88 2.32 -16.59
CA ILE A 91 -17.71 1.29 -15.93
C ILE A 91 -16.88 0.04 -15.64
N THR A 92 -16.13 -0.47 -16.63
CA THR A 92 -15.29 -1.68 -16.43
C THR A 92 -14.25 -1.50 -15.33
N ILE A 93 -13.59 -0.34 -15.25
CA ILE A 93 -12.60 -0.06 -14.20
C ILE A 93 -13.26 0.07 -12.83
N LYS A 94 -14.46 0.68 -12.74
CA LYS A 94 -15.23 0.72 -11.48
C LYS A 94 -15.59 -0.69 -11.00
N GLU A 95 -15.99 -1.57 -11.90
CA GLU A 95 -16.25 -2.99 -11.58
C GLU A 95 -14.99 -3.72 -11.10
N GLU A 96 -13.82 -3.45 -11.69
CA GLU A 96 -12.55 -4.01 -11.22
C GLU A 96 -12.18 -3.50 -9.82
N ILE A 97 -12.29 -2.19 -9.57
CA ILE A 97 -12.01 -1.57 -8.27
C ILE A 97 -12.93 -2.17 -7.19
N THR A 98 -14.23 -2.31 -7.48
CA THR A 98 -15.18 -2.93 -6.54
C THR A 98 -14.85 -4.39 -6.22
N LYS A 99 -14.45 -5.19 -7.23
CA LYS A 99 -13.97 -6.56 -7.00
C LYS A 99 -12.71 -6.60 -6.13
N LEU A 100 -11.74 -5.74 -6.41
CA LEU A 100 -10.50 -5.66 -5.63
C LEU A 100 -10.77 -5.23 -4.17
N ASN A 101 -11.65 -4.25 -3.96
CA ASN A 101 -12.07 -3.82 -2.63
C ASN A 101 -12.75 -4.96 -1.86
N TYR A 102 -13.63 -5.73 -2.51
CA TYR A 102 -14.26 -6.90 -1.88
C TYR A 102 -13.22 -7.96 -1.45
N ILE A 103 -12.25 -8.27 -2.33
CA ILE A 103 -11.17 -9.22 -1.99
C ILE A 103 -10.32 -8.69 -0.84
N LYS A 104 -10.03 -7.38 -0.83
CA LYS A 104 -9.28 -6.73 0.25
C LYS A 104 -10.01 -6.84 1.59
N GLU A 105 -11.29 -6.48 1.65
CA GLU A 105 -12.09 -6.60 2.87
C GLU A 105 -12.16 -8.04 3.39
N GLN A 106 -12.30 -9.02 2.49
CA GLN A 106 -12.31 -10.43 2.88
C GLN A 106 -10.98 -10.84 3.52
N LYS A 107 -9.85 -10.42 2.93
CA LYS A 107 -8.52 -10.70 3.48
C LYS A 107 -8.25 -9.99 4.79
N GLU A 108 -8.77 -8.77 4.97
CA GLU A 108 -8.69 -8.04 6.23
C GLU A 108 -9.45 -8.78 7.35
N LYS A 109 -10.64 -9.32 7.06
CA LYS A 109 -11.36 -10.19 8.01
C LYS A 109 -10.59 -11.46 8.34
N ASP A 110 -10.04 -12.14 7.32
CA ASP A 110 -9.23 -13.34 7.52
C ASP A 110 -7.99 -13.02 8.40
N MET A 111 -7.42 -11.83 8.26
CA MET A 111 -6.27 -11.34 9.05
C MET A 111 -6.66 -11.05 10.50
N GLU A 112 -7.84 -10.49 10.77
CA GLU A 112 -8.38 -10.30 12.12
C GLU A 112 -8.61 -11.64 12.82
N GLU A 113 -9.26 -12.61 12.13
CA GLU A 113 -9.47 -13.96 12.65
C GLU A 113 -8.13 -14.66 12.96
N LEU A 114 -7.16 -14.53 12.05
CA LEU A 114 -5.83 -15.12 12.22
C LEU A 114 -5.09 -14.49 13.40
N ASN A 115 -5.21 -13.17 13.60
CA ASN A 115 -4.60 -12.47 14.72
C ASN A 115 -5.18 -12.93 16.07
N GLY A 116 -6.50 -13.15 16.13
CA GLY A 116 -7.15 -13.77 17.30
C GLY A 116 -6.57 -15.15 17.62
N LYS A 117 -6.48 -16.01 16.59
CA LYS A 117 -5.88 -17.36 16.71
C LYS A 117 -4.42 -17.32 17.13
N ILE A 118 -3.62 -16.39 16.60
CA ILE A 118 -2.21 -16.20 16.99
C ILE A 118 -2.13 -15.87 18.48
N GLY A 119 -2.94 -14.94 18.98
CA GLY A 119 -2.91 -14.55 20.40
C GLY A 119 -3.31 -15.67 21.36
N GLU A 120 -4.26 -16.52 20.98
CA GLU A 120 -4.63 -17.72 21.75
C GLU A 120 -3.52 -18.77 21.74
N GLN A 121 -2.99 -19.05 20.55
CA GLN A 121 -1.92 -20.03 20.33
C GLN A 121 -0.62 -19.63 21.04
N GLU A 122 -0.23 -18.36 21.01
CA GLU A 122 0.96 -17.85 21.71
C GLU A 122 0.88 -18.04 23.23
N LYS A 123 -0.29 -17.75 23.82
CA LYS A 123 -0.50 -17.93 25.27
C LYS A 123 -0.37 -19.39 25.66
N TRP A 124 -0.97 -20.27 24.88
CA TRP A 124 -0.93 -21.71 25.09
C TRP A 124 0.49 -22.27 24.92
N GLU A 125 1.19 -21.89 23.85
CA GLU A 125 2.58 -22.28 23.59
C GLU A 125 3.54 -21.79 24.69
N LEU A 126 3.36 -20.56 25.18
CA LEU A 126 4.13 -20.01 26.30
C LEU A 126 3.86 -20.75 27.61
N GLU A 127 2.62 -21.16 27.86
CA GLU A 127 2.28 -21.94 29.05
C GLU A 127 2.97 -23.31 29.02
N ILE A 128 2.93 -24.00 27.88
CA ILE A 128 3.61 -25.27 27.68
C ILE A 128 5.13 -25.10 27.81
N ALA A 129 5.70 -24.08 27.17
CA ALA A 129 7.13 -23.81 27.26
C ALA A 129 7.59 -23.57 28.71
N LYS A 130 6.79 -22.86 29.51
CA LYS A 130 7.06 -22.67 30.95
C LYS A 130 6.99 -23.98 31.74
N ARG A 131 6.01 -24.84 31.45
CA ARG A 131 5.88 -26.15 32.12
C ARG A 131 7.05 -27.08 31.77
N ILE A 132 7.45 -27.11 30.49
CA ILE A 132 8.64 -27.85 30.02
C ILE A 132 9.90 -27.35 30.70
N SER A 133 10.11 -26.03 30.71
CA SER A 133 11.29 -25.40 31.33
C SER A 133 11.35 -25.70 32.84
N LYS A 134 10.21 -25.66 33.54
CA LYS A 134 10.10 -26.05 34.96
C LYS A 134 10.50 -27.51 35.19
N GLN A 135 10.06 -28.43 34.33
CA GLN A 135 10.34 -29.86 34.46
C GLN A 135 11.81 -30.21 34.14
N LEU A 136 12.42 -29.47 33.20
CA LEU A 136 13.84 -29.59 32.87
C LEU A 136 14.76 -28.82 33.83
N LEU A 137 14.20 -28.04 34.76
CA LEU A 137 14.92 -27.13 35.66
C LEU A 137 15.77 -26.08 34.91
N GLU A 138 15.30 -25.68 33.73
CA GLU A 138 15.93 -24.66 32.90
C GLU A 138 15.11 -23.37 32.96
N SER A 139 15.77 -22.22 32.88
CA SER A 139 15.08 -20.95 32.64
C SER A 139 14.69 -20.85 31.17
N TYR A 140 13.44 -20.51 30.87
CA TYR A 140 13.04 -20.20 29.50
C TYR A 140 13.93 -19.08 28.95
N ASP A 141 14.65 -19.40 27.88
CA ASP A 141 15.72 -18.60 27.29
C ASP A 141 15.22 -17.50 26.35
N GLY A 142 13.89 -17.41 26.13
CA GLY A 142 13.31 -16.45 25.21
C GLY A 142 13.37 -16.89 23.73
N SER A 143 13.84 -18.11 23.46
CA SER A 143 13.97 -18.62 22.10
C SER A 143 12.63 -18.75 21.37
N LEU A 144 12.67 -18.74 20.03
CA LEU A 144 11.47 -18.82 19.21
C LEU A 144 10.79 -20.19 19.33
N LEU A 145 9.54 -20.18 19.79
CA LEU A 145 8.66 -21.34 19.90
C LEU A 145 8.23 -21.81 18.50
N ASN A 146 9.02 -22.67 17.89
CA ASN A 146 8.70 -23.33 16.64
C ASN A 146 8.66 -24.85 16.84
N HIS A 147 8.19 -25.61 15.85
CA HIS A 147 8.15 -27.07 15.95
C HIS A 147 9.51 -27.71 16.27
N ASN A 148 10.60 -27.11 15.80
CA ASN A 148 11.95 -27.62 16.07
C ASN A 148 12.33 -27.46 17.55
N TRP A 149 11.97 -26.34 18.17
CA TRP A 149 12.16 -26.11 19.60
C TRP A 149 11.38 -27.13 20.43
N PHE A 150 10.09 -27.31 20.13
CA PHE A 150 9.24 -28.30 20.81
C PHE A 150 9.72 -29.74 20.58
N SER A 151 10.24 -30.06 19.39
CA SER A 151 10.80 -31.38 19.09
C SER A 151 12.06 -31.65 19.89
N ASN A 152 13.01 -30.71 19.90
CA ASN A 152 14.27 -30.86 20.64
C ASN A 152 14.03 -30.98 22.15
N LYS A 153 13.16 -30.14 22.71
CA LYS A 153 12.77 -30.23 24.12
C LYS A 153 11.97 -31.49 24.44
N GLY A 154 11.22 -32.01 23.47
CA GLY A 154 10.58 -33.33 23.57
C GLY A 154 11.58 -34.49 23.63
N GLU A 155 12.69 -34.42 22.89
CA GLU A 155 13.77 -35.42 22.98
C GLU A 155 14.50 -35.36 24.33
N GLU A 156 14.77 -34.17 24.84
CA GLU A 156 15.35 -33.97 26.17
C GLU A 156 14.41 -34.48 27.28
N LEU A 157 13.11 -34.23 27.18
CA LEU A 157 12.10 -34.78 28.08
C LEU A 157 12.05 -36.31 28.05
N LYS A 158 12.16 -36.93 26.86
CA LYS A 158 12.24 -38.40 26.74
C LYS A 158 13.52 -38.97 27.37
N PHE A 159 14.64 -38.28 27.22
CA PHE A 159 15.89 -38.68 27.89
C PHE A 159 15.75 -38.61 29.41
N LEU A 160 15.14 -37.54 29.93
CA LEU A 160 14.85 -37.39 31.35
C LEU A 160 13.86 -38.46 31.85
N GLU A 161 12.82 -38.77 31.07
CA GLU A 161 11.85 -39.81 31.36
C GLU A 161 12.53 -41.18 31.54
N ASN A 162 13.41 -41.55 30.60
CA ASN A 162 14.15 -42.81 30.65
C ASN A 162 15.04 -42.87 31.89
N LYS A 163 15.78 -41.79 32.19
CA LYS A 163 16.62 -41.70 33.39
C LYS A 163 15.80 -41.82 34.68
N LYS A 164 14.67 -41.13 34.77
CA LYS A 164 13.76 -41.19 35.93
C LYS A 164 13.13 -42.57 36.10
N ARG A 165 12.85 -43.28 34.99
CA ARG A 165 12.36 -44.67 35.02
C ARG A 165 13.43 -45.64 35.53
N GLU A 166 14.67 -45.49 35.08
CA GLU A 166 15.81 -46.28 35.61
C GLU A 166 16.05 -46.00 37.10
N ASP A 167 15.95 -44.75 37.53
CA ASP A 167 16.10 -44.37 38.93
C ASP A 167 14.94 -44.89 39.80
N LEU A 168 13.71 -44.88 39.27
CA LEU A 168 12.55 -45.49 39.92
C LEU A 168 12.72 -47.01 40.06
N GLU A 169 13.21 -47.71 39.04
CA GLU A 169 13.51 -49.15 39.13
C GLU A 169 14.59 -49.45 40.18
N LYS A 170 15.63 -48.62 40.27
CA LYS A 170 16.68 -48.77 41.30
C LYS A 170 16.13 -48.54 42.71
N ILE A 171 15.33 -47.48 42.90
CA ILE A 171 14.70 -47.17 44.19
C ILE A 171 13.72 -48.26 44.58
N GLN A 172 12.88 -48.74 43.66
CA GLN A 172 11.95 -49.85 43.91
C GLN A 172 12.68 -51.15 44.27
N ARG A 173 13.79 -51.48 43.60
CA ARG A 173 14.65 -52.62 44.00
C ARG A 173 15.21 -52.43 45.40
N THR A 174 15.67 -51.23 45.73
CA THR A 174 16.22 -50.91 47.06
C THR A 174 15.14 -50.98 48.15
N ILE A 175 13.95 -50.43 47.89
CA ILE A 175 12.78 -50.53 48.76
C ILE A 175 12.39 -52.01 48.92
N TRP A 176 12.40 -52.79 47.85
CA TRP A 176 12.08 -54.22 47.90
C TRP A 176 13.09 -55.00 48.74
N GLU A 177 14.39 -54.81 48.54
CA GLU A 177 15.46 -55.41 49.36
C GLU A 177 15.31 -55.03 50.85
N LYS A 178 15.12 -53.74 51.15
CA LYS A 178 14.90 -53.25 52.53
C LYS A 178 13.58 -53.71 53.12
N SER A 179 12.54 -53.87 52.30
CA SER A 179 11.24 -54.40 52.72
C SER A 179 11.31 -55.90 53.01
N ILE A 180 12.11 -56.66 52.27
CA ILE A 180 12.43 -58.05 52.56
C ILE A 180 13.16 -58.12 53.90
N ASP A 181 14.15 -57.26 54.14
CA ASP A 181 14.84 -57.17 55.43
C ASP A 181 13.87 -56.79 56.57
N LYS A 182 12.85 -55.96 56.31
CA LYS A 182 11.78 -55.62 57.27
C LYS A 182 10.83 -56.80 57.54
N SER A 183 10.38 -57.50 56.49
CA SER A 183 9.48 -58.66 56.58
C SER A 183 10.14 -59.90 57.20
N LEU A 184 11.45 -60.07 57.00
CA LEU A 184 12.24 -61.12 57.65
C LEU A 184 12.35 -60.91 59.17
N ASN A 185 12.13 -59.70 59.67
CA ASN A 185 12.21 -59.33 61.08
C ASN A 185 10.85 -59.37 61.82
N THR A 186 9.86 -60.07 61.28
CA THR A 186 8.49 -60.16 61.87
C THR A 186 7.98 -61.56 62.25
N GLU A 187 8.77 -62.64 62.14
CA GLU A 187 8.34 -63.99 62.60
C GLU A 187 9.37 -64.73 63.49
N GLU A 188 8.86 -65.61 64.38
CA GLU A 188 9.57 -66.35 65.45
C GLU A 188 10.31 -67.63 65.01
N TYR A 189 10.79 -67.76 63.77
CA TYR A 189 11.66 -68.89 63.38
C TYR A 189 12.61 -68.60 62.21
N PHE A 190 13.74 -69.31 62.24
CA PHE A 190 14.98 -69.05 61.49
C PHE A 190 15.08 -69.81 60.15
N VAL A 191 15.60 -69.17 59.09
CA VAL A 191 15.91 -69.77 57.76
C VAL A 191 17.45 -69.78 57.51
N PRO A 192 18.07 -70.94 57.17
CA PRO A 192 19.53 -71.13 57.12
C PRO A 192 20.14 -70.78 55.74
N ASN A 193 21.43 -70.50 55.54
CA ASN A 193 22.40 -69.63 56.21
C ASN A 193 23.40 -69.19 55.10
N LYS A 194 23.16 -68.06 54.41
CA LYS A 194 24.00 -67.57 53.28
C LYS A 194 25.42 -67.19 53.73
N ASP A 195 25.60 -66.98 55.04
CA ASP A 195 26.83 -66.49 55.65
C ASP A 195 27.88 -67.60 55.86
N VAL A 196 27.47 -68.88 55.99
CA VAL A 196 28.41 -70.02 56.09
C VAL A 196 29.28 -70.13 54.83
N PHE A 197 28.69 -69.94 53.65
CA PHE A 197 29.42 -69.95 52.38
C PHE A 197 30.31 -68.72 52.18
N LYS A 198 29.87 -67.53 52.62
CA LYS A 198 30.69 -66.31 52.59
C LYS A 198 31.94 -66.46 53.46
N ILE A 199 31.77 -66.92 54.71
CA ILE A 199 32.89 -67.11 55.65
C ILE A 199 33.84 -68.21 55.15
N LYS A 200 33.33 -69.33 54.62
CA LYS A 200 34.17 -70.36 53.97
C LYS A 200 35.02 -69.81 52.83
N GLY A 201 34.45 -68.93 52.00
CA GLY A 201 35.16 -68.28 50.90
C GLY A 201 36.23 -67.28 51.33
N GLU A 202 36.02 -66.55 52.42
CA GLU A 202 37.04 -65.68 53.04
C GLU A 202 38.17 -66.50 53.66
N ILE A 203 37.87 -67.56 54.42
CA ILE A 203 38.92 -68.35 55.09
C ILE A 203 39.76 -69.15 54.08
N LYS A 204 39.16 -69.66 53.00
CA LYS A 204 39.89 -70.36 51.93
C LYS A 204 40.86 -69.43 51.18
N ARG A 205 40.55 -68.12 51.06
CA ARG A 205 41.46 -67.11 50.48
C ARG A 205 42.71 -66.87 51.33
N LEU A 206 42.62 -67.11 52.64
CA LEU A 206 43.76 -67.04 53.57
C LEU A 206 44.70 -68.27 53.48
N GLY A 207 44.41 -69.22 52.58
CA GLY A 207 45.23 -70.44 52.39
C GLY A 207 44.97 -71.54 53.41
N ILE A 208 43.92 -71.39 54.25
CA ILE A 208 43.55 -72.35 55.29
C ILE A 208 42.54 -73.36 54.73
N HIS A 209 42.73 -74.64 55.06
CA HIS A 209 41.78 -75.68 54.69
C HIS A 209 40.56 -75.64 55.61
N VAL A 210 39.39 -75.38 55.04
CA VAL A 210 38.10 -75.30 55.75
C VAL A 210 37.06 -76.14 55.05
N GLU A 211 36.37 -76.97 55.83
CA GLU A 211 35.25 -77.80 55.40
C GLU A 211 33.95 -77.31 56.07
N THR A 212 32.81 -77.46 55.41
CA THR A 212 31.52 -77.29 56.10
C THR A 212 31.27 -78.49 57.02
N GLY A 213 30.55 -78.29 58.13
CA GLY A 213 30.20 -79.37 59.04
C GLY A 213 29.48 -80.54 58.36
N THR A 214 28.69 -80.26 57.31
CA THR A 214 28.07 -81.28 56.43
C THR A 214 29.06 -82.03 55.54
N GLU A 215 30.12 -81.38 55.07
CA GLU A 215 31.20 -82.05 54.31
C GLU A 215 32.01 -82.96 55.22
N PHE A 216 32.30 -82.51 56.44
CA PHE A 216 32.99 -83.29 57.46
C PHE A 216 32.18 -84.51 57.91
N LEU A 217 30.89 -84.34 58.21
CA LEU A 217 30.01 -85.44 58.61
C LEU A 217 29.92 -86.53 57.53
N ASN A 218 29.87 -86.16 56.24
CA ASN A 218 29.81 -87.13 55.14
C ASN A 218 31.06 -88.01 55.00
N SER A 219 32.20 -87.63 55.61
CA SER A 219 33.44 -88.42 55.59
C SER A 219 33.53 -89.48 56.70
N LEU A 220 32.55 -89.53 57.62
CA LEU A 220 32.51 -90.43 58.79
C LEU A 220 31.48 -91.56 58.61
N ASP A 221 31.64 -92.66 59.36
CA ASP A 221 30.69 -93.79 59.40
C ASP A 221 29.39 -93.43 60.14
N GLU A 222 28.28 -94.12 59.82
CA GLU A 222 26.92 -93.79 60.29
C GLU A 222 26.76 -93.80 61.83
N GLU A 223 27.48 -94.65 62.56
CA GLU A 223 27.45 -94.67 64.03
C GLU A 223 28.18 -93.47 64.64
N GLU A 224 29.29 -93.02 64.03
CA GLU A 224 30.05 -91.84 64.47
C GLU A 224 29.36 -90.54 64.09
N LYS A 225 28.67 -90.49 62.95
CA LYS A 225 27.81 -89.37 62.54
C LYS A 225 26.72 -89.09 63.55
N ASN A 226 25.97 -90.12 63.96
CA ASN A 226 24.91 -89.97 64.94
C ASN A 226 25.47 -89.56 66.31
N HIS A 227 26.61 -90.10 66.71
CA HIS A 227 27.27 -89.70 67.96
C HIS A 227 27.74 -88.23 67.96
N MET A 228 28.23 -87.71 66.81
CA MET A 228 28.65 -86.32 66.66
C MET A 228 27.47 -85.35 66.57
N ILE A 229 26.36 -85.74 65.94
CA ILE A 229 25.13 -84.94 65.88
C ILE A 229 24.48 -84.86 67.26
N ASP A 230 24.45 -85.95 68.02
CA ASP A 230 23.89 -85.97 69.39
C ASP A 230 24.73 -85.14 70.38
N LYS A 231 26.06 -85.17 70.26
CA LYS A 231 26.95 -84.36 71.12
C LYS A 231 26.98 -82.88 70.73
N PHE A 232 26.84 -82.55 69.45
CA PHE A 232 26.91 -81.17 68.94
C PHE A 232 25.77 -80.87 67.95
N PRO A 233 24.57 -80.51 68.45
CA PRO A 233 23.38 -80.29 67.62
C PRO A 233 23.53 -79.17 66.58
N GLY A 234 24.42 -78.19 66.83
CA GLY A 234 24.71 -77.06 65.94
C GLY A 234 25.75 -77.34 64.84
N PHE A 235 26.32 -78.56 64.80
CA PHE A 235 27.44 -78.88 63.91
C PHE A 235 27.07 -78.83 62.41
N ILE A 236 25.80 -79.07 62.08
CA ILE A 236 25.27 -79.02 60.71
C ILE A 236 25.42 -77.62 60.09
N TYR A 237 25.44 -76.56 60.91
CA TYR A 237 25.53 -75.16 60.48
C TYR A 237 26.92 -74.55 60.64
N SER A 238 27.95 -75.39 60.79
CA SER A 238 29.30 -74.98 61.23
C SER A 238 30.37 -75.06 60.14
N LEU A 239 31.53 -74.47 60.43
CA LEU A 239 32.77 -74.64 59.66
C LEU A 239 33.82 -75.34 60.51
N VAL A 240 34.61 -76.23 59.90
CA VAL A 240 35.63 -77.03 60.58
C VAL A 240 37.02 -76.61 60.10
N ILE A 241 37.92 -76.34 61.04
CA ILE A 241 39.33 -75.93 60.80
C ILE A 241 40.27 -76.92 61.49
N GLY A 242 41.46 -77.14 60.92
CA GLY A 242 42.45 -78.12 61.40
C GLY A 242 43.05 -77.82 62.77
N ASN A 243 43.69 -76.65 62.94
CA ASN A 243 44.50 -76.33 64.14
C ASN A 243 44.18 -74.96 64.74
N GLU A 244 44.53 -74.76 66.02
CA GLU A 244 44.34 -73.48 66.73
C GLU A 244 45.17 -72.30 66.15
N ARG A 245 46.33 -72.60 65.53
CA ARG A 245 47.12 -71.59 64.79
C ARG A 245 46.41 -71.03 63.56
N ASP A 246 45.58 -71.85 62.91
CA ASP A 246 44.79 -71.42 61.76
C ASP A 246 43.66 -70.50 62.23
N TRP A 247 43.09 -70.75 63.40
CA TRP A 247 42.09 -69.87 64.02
C TRP A 247 42.66 -68.49 64.37
N GLU A 248 43.89 -68.39 64.89
CA GLU A 248 44.52 -67.08 65.16
C GLU A 248 44.73 -66.24 63.89
N LEU A 249 45.04 -66.89 62.76
CA LEU A 249 45.16 -66.24 61.45
C LEU A 249 43.81 -65.78 60.91
N VAL A 250 42.75 -66.57 61.10
CA VAL A 250 41.37 -66.18 60.78
C VAL A 250 40.95 -64.97 61.60
N ARG A 251 41.21 -64.96 62.91
CA ARG A 251 40.82 -63.87 63.82
C ARG A 251 41.55 -62.55 63.55
N ARG A 252 42.81 -62.58 63.10
CA ARG A 252 43.58 -61.36 62.80
C ARG A 252 43.29 -60.75 61.43
N ASN A 253 42.79 -61.54 60.48
CA ASN A 253 42.66 -61.11 59.08
C ASN A 253 41.21 -60.99 58.58
N LEU A 254 40.21 -61.49 59.31
CA LEU A 254 38.81 -61.18 58.99
C LEU A 254 38.42 -59.81 59.55
N ASP A 255 37.99 -58.92 58.66
CA ASP A 255 37.56 -57.57 58.99
C ASP A 255 36.31 -57.61 59.89
N SER A 256 36.40 -56.97 61.06
CA SER A 256 35.30 -56.82 62.02
C SER A 256 34.11 -56.00 61.49
N ASP A 257 34.26 -55.37 60.32
CA ASP A 257 33.24 -54.55 59.66
C ASP A 257 32.21 -55.35 58.84
N THR A 258 32.40 -56.67 58.69
CA THR A 258 31.48 -57.51 57.91
C THR A 258 30.19 -57.77 58.69
N PHE A 259 29.03 -57.36 58.15
CA PHE A 259 27.73 -57.63 58.75
C PHE A 259 27.32 -59.10 58.50
N LEU A 260 27.19 -59.87 59.57
CA LEU A 260 26.74 -61.26 59.55
C LEU A 260 25.32 -61.32 60.11
N ASN A 261 24.39 -61.92 59.36
CA ASN A 261 23.00 -62.05 59.82
C ASN A 261 22.87 -63.17 60.86
N ASN A 262 23.75 -64.18 60.79
CA ASN A 262 23.76 -65.35 61.69
C ASN A 262 25.13 -65.61 62.31
N LEU A 263 25.13 -66.11 63.55
CA LEU A 263 26.33 -66.63 64.21
C LEU A 263 26.69 -67.98 63.59
N VAL A 264 27.88 -68.07 62.98
CA VAL A 264 28.40 -69.33 62.42
C VAL A 264 29.41 -69.92 63.42
N PRO A 265 29.13 -71.09 64.03
CA PRO A 265 30.07 -71.76 64.91
C PRO A 265 31.24 -72.33 64.10
N ILE A 266 32.47 -72.10 64.56
CA ILE A 266 33.68 -72.63 63.96
C ILE A 266 34.31 -73.63 64.94
N TYR A 267 34.41 -74.88 64.52
CA TYR A 267 34.97 -75.97 65.31
C TYR A 267 36.42 -76.24 64.91
N ILE A 268 37.28 -76.47 65.90
CA ILE A 268 38.71 -76.74 65.71
C ILE A 268 38.97 -78.22 65.97
N ARG A 269 39.41 -78.95 64.94
CA ARG A 269 39.58 -80.42 64.99
C ARG A 269 40.52 -80.89 66.10
N SER A 270 41.55 -80.12 66.43
CA SER A 270 42.52 -80.45 67.49
C SER A 270 41.95 -80.32 68.92
N GLU A 271 40.91 -79.52 69.12
CA GLU A 271 40.28 -79.28 70.44
C GLU A 271 39.11 -80.23 70.73
N MET A 272 38.69 -81.03 69.73
CA MET A 272 37.55 -81.96 69.83
C MET A 272 37.91 -83.29 70.50
N LYS A 273 38.43 -83.25 71.74
CA LYS A 273 38.59 -84.44 72.60
C LYS A 273 37.83 -84.27 73.92
N GLU A 274 37.28 -85.38 74.41
CA GLU A 274 36.32 -85.53 75.52
C GLU A 274 36.32 -84.40 76.57
N GLY A 275 35.25 -83.59 76.59
CA GLY A 275 34.84 -82.91 77.82
C GLY A 275 34.29 -81.49 77.72
N ASP A 276 34.69 -80.68 76.74
CA ASP A 276 34.26 -79.26 76.68
C ASP A 276 33.79 -78.84 75.27
N SER A 277 32.71 -78.06 75.23
CA SER A 277 32.08 -77.50 74.02
C SER A 277 32.91 -76.36 73.43
N GLY A 278 34.09 -76.68 72.91
CA GLY A 278 34.98 -75.73 72.23
C GLY A 278 34.53 -75.40 70.80
N PHE A 279 33.52 -74.53 70.64
CA PHE A 279 33.33 -73.80 69.38
C PHE A 279 33.69 -72.34 69.57
N LYS A 280 34.37 -71.76 68.58
CA LYS A 280 34.71 -70.32 68.57
C LYS A 280 33.81 -69.63 67.54
N THR A 281 33.28 -68.47 67.90
CA THR A 281 32.33 -67.72 67.06
C THR A 281 32.94 -66.39 66.62
N LEU A 282 32.70 -66.00 65.38
CA LEU A 282 33.02 -64.66 64.87
C LEU A 282 31.90 -63.68 65.26
N PHE A 283 32.26 -62.61 65.95
CA PHE A 283 31.34 -61.52 66.27
C PHE A 283 31.52 -60.40 65.24
N GLY A 284 30.50 -60.16 64.41
CA GLY A 284 30.43 -59.02 63.49
C GLY A 284 29.61 -57.86 64.06
N LYS A 285 29.38 -56.79 63.28
CA LYS A 285 28.57 -55.61 63.67
C LYS A 285 27.17 -55.93 64.24
N ALA A 286 26.58 -57.06 63.88
CA ALA A 286 25.31 -57.52 64.45
C ALA A 286 25.38 -57.75 65.97
N TYR A 287 26.56 -57.99 66.55
CA TYR A 287 26.76 -58.10 68.00
C TYR A 287 26.46 -56.78 68.73
N GLU A 288 26.71 -55.63 68.10
CA GLU A 288 26.40 -54.31 68.68
C GLU A 288 24.88 -54.04 68.77
N LEU A 289 24.07 -54.80 68.03
CA LEU A 289 22.61 -54.76 68.03
C LEU A 289 21.96 -55.60 69.14
N VAL A 290 22.75 -56.36 69.92
CA VAL A 290 22.24 -57.11 71.10
C VAL A 290 21.73 -56.15 72.19
N ASN A 291 22.22 -54.90 72.20
CA ASN A 291 21.68 -53.85 73.06
C ASN A 291 20.37 -53.30 72.50
N ILE A 292 19.27 -53.45 73.25
CA ILE A 292 17.93 -52.98 72.89
C ILE A 292 17.92 -51.52 72.40
N LYS A 293 18.72 -50.63 72.99
CA LYS A 293 18.79 -49.22 72.54
C LYS A 293 19.45 -49.06 71.17
N ASN A 294 20.46 -49.86 70.86
CA ASN A 294 21.13 -49.82 69.55
C ASN A 294 20.26 -50.46 68.48
N TYR A 295 19.52 -51.52 68.84
CA TYR A 295 18.53 -52.14 67.96
C TYR A 295 17.38 -51.19 67.62
N THR A 296 16.80 -50.50 68.62
CA THR A 296 15.73 -49.52 68.37
C THR A 296 16.25 -48.37 67.51
N ASN A 297 17.44 -47.83 67.79
CA ASN A 297 18.02 -46.76 66.97
C ASN A 297 18.27 -47.21 65.52
N TRP A 298 18.75 -48.44 65.31
CA TRP A 298 18.94 -49.00 63.98
C TRP A 298 17.61 -49.24 63.25
N LYS A 299 16.60 -49.76 63.97
CA LYS A 299 15.26 -49.98 63.44
C LYS A 299 14.58 -48.66 63.05
N ASP A 300 14.64 -47.66 63.92
CA ASP A 300 14.08 -46.33 63.67
C ASP A 300 14.82 -45.64 62.49
N ALA A 301 16.15 -45.81 62.41
CA ALA A 301 16.93 -45.32 61.27
C ALA A 301 16.55 -46.03 59.95
N MET A 302 16.29 -47.34 59.99
CA MET A 302 15.76 -48.08 58.83
C MET A 302 14.36 -47.64 58.47
N GLU A 303 13.47 -47.39 59.43
CA GLU A 303 12.11 -46.89 59.17
C GLU A 303 12.16 -45.52 58.50
N VAL A 304 12.96 -44.58 59.03
CA VAL A 304 13.18 -43.26 58.43
C VAL A 304 13.80 -43.35 57.03
N GLU A 305 14.76 -44.26 56.81
CA GLU A 305 15.35 -44.49 55.49
C GLU A 305 14.30 -45.04 54.50
N THR A 306 13.48 -46.00 54.91
CA THR A 306 12.41 -46.55 54.07
C THR A 306 11.32 -45.53 53.76
N GLU A 307 10.90 -44.72 54.73
CA GLU A 307 9.93 -43.64 54.50
C GLU A 307 10.49 -42.58 53.56
N GLY A 308 11.77 -42.20 53.71
CA GLY A 308 12.44 -41.28 52.80
C GLY A 308 12.55 -41.80 51.37
N LEU A 309 12.82 -43.11 51.20
CA LEU A 309 12.83 -43.76 49.89
C LEU A 309 11.43 -43.82 49.27
N CYS A 310 10.38 -44.12 50.04
CA CYS A 310 8.98 -44.10 49.57
C CYS A 310 8.53 -42.70 49.13
N GLN A 311 8.85 -41.66 49.91
CA GLN A 311 8.55 -40.27 49.53
C GLN A 311 9.30 -39.85 48.24
N THR A 312 10.52 -40.37 48.04
CA THR A 312 11.28 -40.14 46.81
C THR A 312 10.67 -40.89 45.63
N GLU A 313 10.17 -42.11 45.83
CA GLU A 313 9.44 -42.88 44.81
C GLU A 313 8.15 -42.17 44.37
N GLU A 314 7.35 -41.66 45.31
CA GLU A 314 6.13 -40.91 45.02
C GLU A 314 6.41 -39.64 44.18
N LYS A 315 7.42 -38.86 44.55
CA LYS A 315 7.86 -37.69 43.78
C LYS A 315 8.32 -38.05 42.37
N ILE A 316 9.05 -39.15 42.20
CA ILE A 316 9.47 -39.61 40.87
C ILE A 316 8.28 -40.08 40.03
N LYS A 317 7.27 -40.73 40.63
CA LYS A 317 6.02 -41.10 39.93
C LYS A 317 5.22 -39.87 39.51
N GLU A 318 5.13 -38.86 40.36
CA GLU A 318 4.48 -37.59 40.05
C GLU A 318 5.20 -36.86 38.91
N ASP A 319 6.54 -36.79 38.94
CA ASP A 319 7.36 -36.26 37.86
C ASP A 319 7.12 -37.00 36.53
N LEU A 320 7.07 -38.34 36.55
CA LEU A 320 6.82 -39.14 35.34
C LEU A 320 5.42 -38.91 34.77
N LYS A 321 4.41 -38.72 35.63
CA LYS A 321 3.05 -38.38 35.21
C LYS A 321 3.03 -37.01 34.51
N ASN A 322 3.68 -36.01 35.09
CA ASN A 322 3.79 -34.67 34.52
C ASN A 322 4.55 -34.68 33.17
N ILE A 323 5.63 -35.47 33.05
CA ILE A 323 6.37 -35.65 31.79
C ILE A 323 5.48 -36.29 30.71
N ASN A 324 4.66 -37.28 31.07
CA ASN A 324 3.77 -37.93 30.12
C ASN A 324 2.64 -36.99 29.63
N GLU A 325 2.07 -36.18 30.53
CA GLU A 325 1.11 -35.13 30.15
C GLU A 325 1.73 -34.12 29.18
N LEU A 326 2.96 -33.65 29.47
CA LEU A 326 3.71 -32.76 28.56
C LEU A 326 4.02 -33.40 27.20
N ASN A 327 4.35 -34.69 27.17
CA ASN A 327 4.56 -35.42 25.92
C ASN A 327 3.28 -35.48 25.06
N GLN A 328 2.11 -35.62 25.67
CA GLN A 328 0.84 -35.58 24.94
C GLN A 328 0.53 -34.17 24.39
N GLU A 329 0.81 -33.13 25.18
CA GLU A 329 0.70 -31.74 24.73
C GLU A 329 1.67 -31.43 23.57
N LEU A 330 2.91 -31.93 23.62
CA LEU A 330 3.89 -31.81 22.53
C LEU A 330 3.45 -32.53 21.24
N ILE A 331 2.85 -33.72 21.36
CA ILE A 331 2.25 -34.41 20.21
C ILE A 331 1.10 -33.59 19.63
N HIS A 332 0.31 -32.91 20.48
CA HIS A 332 -0.74 -32.01 20.01
C HIS A 332 -0.18 -30.80 19.26
N ILE A 333 0.86 -30.15 19.79
CA ILE A 333 1.57 -29.06 19.12
C ILE A 333 2.10 -29.52 17.75
N SER A 334 2.64 -30.73 17.63
CA SER A 334 3.16 -31.23 16.35
C SER A 334 2.11 -31.35 15.23
N LYS A 335 0.82 -31.35 15.58
CA LYS A 335 -0.31 -31.47 14.63
C LYS A 335 -0.97 -30.14 14.30
N ILE A 336 -0.70 -29.09 15.07
CA ILE A 336 -1.32 -27.77 14.91
C ILE A 336 -0.28 -26.81 14.33
N ASP A 337 -0.74 -25.82 13.57
CA ASP A 337 0.13 -24.72 13.14
C ASP A 337 0.60 -23.92 14.36
N THR A 338 1.91 -23.88 14.58
CA THR A 338 2.49 -23.04 15.63
C THR A 338 2.23 -21.55 15.40
N SER A 339 2.28 -20.74 16.47
CA SER A 339 2.15 -19.28 16.38
C SER A 339 3.11 -18.67 15.34
N PHE A 340 4.29 -19.26 15.18
CA PHE A 340 5.27 -18.90 14.14
C PHE A 340 4.74 -19.11 12.71
N ILE A 341 4.14 -20.26 12.42
CA ILE A 341 3.55 -20.56 11.10
C ILE A 341 2.34 -19.67 10.83
N LEU A 342 1.51 -19.46 11.85
CA LEU A 342 0.37 -18.55 11.75
C LEU A 342 0.83 -17.10 11.47
N LYS A 343 1.90 -16.62 12.11
CA LYS A 343 2.52 -15.32 11.79
C LYS A 343 3.10 -15.24 10.38
N GLN A 344 3.61 -16.35 9.84
CA GLN A 344 4.06 -16.38 8.45
C GLN A 344 2.87 -16.21 7.49
N LYS A 345 1.78 -16.95 7.71
CA LYS A 345 0.53 -16.80 6.95
C LYS A 345 -0.05 -15.37 7.09
N TYR A 346 0.04 -14.77 8.27
CA TYR A 346 -0.36 -13.38 8.51
C TYR A 346 0.39 -12.41 7.59
N ARG A 347 1.73 -12.54 7.50
CA ARG A 347 2.57 -11.70 6.63
C ARG A 347 2.29 -11.92 5.14
N GLU A 348 1.95 -13.15 4.74
CA GLU A 348 1.57 -13.44 3.35
C GLU A 348 0.24 -12.76 2.97
N ILE A 349 -0.74 -12.79 3.87
CA ILE A 349 -2.01 -12.07 3.70
C ILE A 349 -1.79 -10.56 3.70
N GLU A 350 -0.99 -10.04 4.64
CA GLU A 350 -0.62 -8.61 4.72
C GLU A 350 0.01 -8.11 3.41
N LYS A 351 0.96 -8.87 2.87
CA LYS A 351 1.59 -8.56 1.59
C LYS A 351 0.56 -8.54 0.46
N SER A 352 -0.35 -9.51 0.45
CA SER A 352 -1.40 -9.56 -0.58
C SER A 352 -2.42 -8.42 -0.47
N ILE A 353 -2.75 -7.95 0.75
CA ILE A 353 -3.57 -6.76 0.97
C ILE A 353 -2.86 -5.52 0.41
N LEU A 354 -1.55 -5.40 0.67
CA LEU A 354 -0.75 -4.29 0.15
C LEU A 354 -0.70 -4.29 -1.38
N ASP A 355 -0.51 -5.46 -2.01
CA ASP A 355 -0.52 -5.61 -3.46
C ASP A 355 -1.87 -5.21 -4.06
N ASN A 356 -2.99 -5.69 -3.49
CA ASN A 356 -4.34 -5.29 -3.90
C ASN A 356 -4.58 -3.78 -3.71
N SER A 357 -4.08 -3.19 -2.62
CA SER A 357 -4.23 -1.75 -2.37
C SER A 357 -3.45 -0.90 -3.38
N ASN A 358 -2.29 -1.37 -3.82
CA ASN A 358 -1.51 -0.70 -4.87
C ASN A 358 -2.23 -0.82 -6.22
N GLU A 359 -2.81 -1.97 -6.54
CA GLU A 359 -3.58 -2.18 -7.77
C GLU A 359 -4.83 -1.29 -7.83
N ILE A 360 -5.55 -1.17 -6.70
CA ILE A 360 -6.68 -0.23 -6.55
C ILE A 360 -6.22 1.20 -6.85
N ARG A 361 -5.09 1.64 -6.26
CA ARG A 361 -4.56 3.00 -6.48
C ARG A 361 -4.24 3.27 -7.95
N VAL A 362 -3.61 2.31 -8.64
CA VAL A 362 -3.31 2.43 -10.08
C VAL A 362 -4.59 2.54 -10.89
N LYS A 363 -5.61 1.75 -10.57
CA LYS A 363 -6.92 1.81 -11.24
C LYS A 363 -7.68 3.09 -10.95
N GLU A 364 -7.56 3.65 -9.74
CA GLU A 364 -8.13 4.96 -9.39
C GLU A 364 -7.46 6.11 -10.16
N GLU A 365 -6.13 6.07 -10.33
CA GLU A 365 -5.41 7.02 -11.19
C GLU A 365 -5.84 6.89 -12.66
N GLU A 366 -6.01 5.66 -13.16
CA GLU A 366 -6.53 5.40 -14.52
C GLU A 366 -7.95 5.97 -14.69
N LEU A 367 -8.82 5.78 -13.70
CA LEU A 367 -10.18 6.30 -13.68
C LEU A 367 -10.21 7.83 -13.64
N LEU A 368 -9.32 8.47 -12.88
CA LEU A 368 -9.19 9.93 -12.85
C LEU A 368 -8.77 10.47 -14.24
N ASN A 369 -7.80 9.83 -14.88
CA ASN A 369 -7.35 10.20 -16.22
C ASN A 369 -8.44 10.04 -17.27
N LEU A 370 -9.23 8.96 -17.21
CA LEU A 370 -10.37 8.75 -18.11
C LEU A 370 -11.50 9.75 -17.86
N ASN A 371 -11.82 10.08 -16.61
CA ASN A 371 -12.82 11.11 -16.30
C ASN A 371 -12.39 12.50 -16.80
N ASN A 372 -11.10 12.85 -16.68
CA ASN A 372 -10.59 14.10 -17.22
C ASN A 372 -10.72 14.16 -18.75
N LYS A 373 -10.40 13.05 -19.44
CA LYS A 373 -10.61 12.94 -20.90
C LYS A 373 -12.09 13.02 -21.26
N LEU A 374 -12.96 12.34 -20.51
CA LEU A 374 -14.40 12.40 -20.72
C LEU A 374 -14.91 13.84 -20.60
N TYR A 375 -14.45 14.57 -19.59
CA TYR A 375 -14.81 15.98 -19.40
C TYR A 375 -14.33 16.85 -20.57
N THR A 376 -13.11 16.65 -21.08
CA THR A 376 -12.64 17.42 -22.25
C THR A 376 -13.49 17.15 -23.48
N GLU A 377 -13.78 15.88 -23.79
CA GLU A 377 -14.62 15.51 -24.93
C GLU A 377 -16.06 16.04 -24.78
N GLU A 378 -16.66 15.96 -23.59
CA GLU A 378 -18.00 16.51 -23.33
C GLU A 378 -18.03 18.05 -23.49
N THR A 379 -16.98 18.76 -23.09
CA THR A 379 -16.90 20.21 -23.32
C THR A 379 -16.70 20.58 -24.79
N ASP A 380 -15.99 19.75 -25.55
CA ASP A 380 -15.79 19.97 -26.98
C ASP A 380 -17.04 19.62 -27.80
N LEU A 381 -17.79 18.61 -27.37
CA LEU A 381 -19.14 18.33 -27.87
C LEU A 381 -20.06 19.54 -27.66
N GLU A 382 -20.15 20.09 -26.44
CA GLU A 382 -21.00 21.25 -26.16
C GLU A 382 -20.61 22.50 -26.98
N LYS A 383 -19.30 22.69 -27.24
CA LYS A 383 -18.83 23.77 -28.12
C LYS A 383 -19.27 23.56 -29.56
N ASN A 384 -19.18 22.34 -30.08
CA ASN A 384 -19.56 22.03 -31.46
C ASN A 384 -21.09 22.05 -31.64
N ASP A 385 -21.87 21.58 -30.67
CA ASP A 385 -23.34 21.75 -30.66
C ASP A 385 -23.72 23.24 -30.74
N LYS A 386 -23.09 24.09 -29.93
CA LYS A 386 -23.31 25.56 -30.01
C LYS A 386 -22.85 26.19 -31.32
N LYS A 387 -21.87 25.60 -32.02
CA LYS A 387 -21.49 26.04 -33.37
C LYS A 387 -22.55 25.63 -34.38
N LEU A 388 -23.05 24.39 -34.29
CA LEU A 388 -24.11 23.87 -35.14
C LEU A 388 -25.39 24.72 -35.03
N GLU A 389 -25.84 25.01 -33.80
CA GLU A 389 -27.00 25.87 -33.56
C GLU A 389 -26.85 27.27 -34.18
N LYS A 390 -25.63 27.83 -34.15
CA LYS A 390 -25.35 29.12 -34.82
C LYS A 390 -25.39 28.98 -36.33
N ILE A 391 -24.80 27.94 -36.90
CA ILE A 391 -24.83 27.69 -38.35
C ILE A 391 -26.28 27.56 -38.82
N ASP A 392 -27.10 26.76 -38.12
CA ASP A 392 -28.52 26.59 -38.44
C ASP A 392 -29.31 27.91 -38.35
N ALA A 393 -29.09 28.72 -37.29
CA ALA A 393 -29.74 30.01 -37.15
C ALA A 393 -29.33 31.00 -38.26
N HIS A 394 -28.11 30.90 -38.79
CA HIS A 394 -27.64 31.70 -39.90
C HIS A 394 -28.20 31.21 -41.25
N LEU A 395 -28.28 29.89 -41.45
CA LEU A 395 -28.90 29.27 -42.63
C LEU A 395 -30.35 29.70 -42.79
N VAL A 396 -31.17 29.58 -41.73
CA VAL A 396 -32.59 30.01 -41.76
C VAL A 396 -32.74 31.47 -42.17
N LYS A 397 -31.93 32.37 -41.60
CA LYS A 397 -31.98 33.81 -41.93
C LYS A 397 -31.57 34.11 -43.38
N LEU A 398 -30.62 33.34 -43.92
CA LEU A 398 -30.17 33.50 -45.31
C LEU A 398 -31.18 32.93 -46.30
N GLU A 399 -31.78 31.77 -46.00
CA GLU A 399 -32.84 31.17 -46.81
C GLU A 399 -34.06 32.08 -46.91
N ASP A 400 -34.54 32.62 -45.78
CA ASP A 400 -35.63 33.61 -45.74
C ASP A 400 -35.31 34.84 -46.59
N TYR A 401 -34.07 35.34 -46.55
CA TYR A 401 -33.64 36.49 -47.33
C TYR A 401 -33.56 36.18 -48.83
N ILE A 402 -33.08 34.99 -49.21
CA ILE A 402 -32.99 34.55 -50.62
C ILE A 402 -34.40 34.43 -51.22
N GLU A 403 -35.36 33.87 -50.47
CA GLU A 403 -36.73 33.73 -50.93
C GLU A 403 -37.39 35.11 -51.18
N GLU A 404 -37.28 36.03 -50.22
CA GLU A 404 -37.81 37.40 -50.38
C GLU A 404 -37.09 38.18 -51.49
N LEU A 405 -35.78 37.98 -51.68
CA LEU A 405 -35.02 38.61 -52.75
C LEU A 405 -35.48 38.14 -54.13
N LYS A 406 -35.78 36.84 -54.29
CA LYS A 406 -36.33 36.28 -55.54
C LYS A 406 -37.74 36.81 -55.81
N GLU A 407 -38.59 36.93 -54.79
CA GLU A 407 -39.92 37.54 -54.94
C GLU A 407 -39.85 39.00 -55.41
N VAL A 408 -38.99 39.82 -54.79
CA VAL A 408 -38.81 41.23 -55.15
C VAL A 408 -38.25 41.39 -56.56
N GLN A 409 -37.30 40.55 -56.98
CA GLN A 409 -36.77 40.56 -58.35
C GLN A 409 -37.84 40.23 -59.40
N LEU A 410 -38.73 39.27 -59.11
CA LEU A 410 -39.87 38.96 -59.98
C LEU A 410 -40.86 40.14 -60.07
N GLU A 411 -41.13 40.82 -58.95
CA GLU A 411 -42.00 42.01 -58.91
C GLU A 411 -41.38 43.24 -59.61
N GLU A 412 -40.05 43.42 -59.60
CA GLU A 412 -39.40 44.58 -60.27
C GLU A 412 -39.73 44.66 -61.76
N SER A 413 -39.76 43.53 -62.46
CA SER A 413 -40.09 43.48 -63.88
C SER A 413 -41.54 43.92 -64.18
N LYS A 414 -42.47 43.59 -63.28
CA LYS A 414 -43.88 44.02 -63.36
C LYS A 414 -44.02 45.51 -63.08
N ILE A 415 -43.32 46.02 -62.07
CA ILE A 415 -43.33 47.45 -61.71
C ILE A 415 -42.69 48.32 -62.79
N HIS A 416 -41.65 47.84 -63.46
CA HIS A 416 -41.05 48.56 -64.58
C HIS A 416 -42.05 48.75 -65.74
N ALA A 417 -42.85 47.73 -66.05
CA ALA A 417 -43.93 47.84 -67.03
C ALA A 417 -45.02 48.85 -66.59
N ILE A 418 -45.41 48.83 -65.31
CA ILE A 418 -46.38 49.79 -64.74
C ILE A 418 -45.87 51.24 -64.81
N LYS A 419 -44.58 51.48 -64.54
CA LYS A 419 -43.96 52.82 -64.67
C LYS A 419 -44.01 53.33 -66.11
N LYS A 420 -43.76 52.45 -67.09
CA LYS A 420 -43.86 52.79 -68.50
C LYS A 420 -45.30 53.13 -68.92
N GLU A 421 -46.30 52.39 -68.42
CA GLU A 421 -47.71 52.74 -68.64
C GLU A 421 -48.09 54.11 -68.04
N MET A 422 -47.51 54.51 -66.90
CA MET A 422 -47.73 55.86 -66.35
C MET A 422 -47.13 56.96 -67.22
N GLU A 423 -45.93 56.77 -67.78
CA GLU A 423 -45.31 57.73 -68.70
C GLU A 423 -46.13 57.91 -69.98
N GLU A 424 -46.66 56.82 -70.54
CA GLU A 424 -47.55 56.86 -71.71
C GLU A 424 -48.83 57.66 -71.42
N ILE A 425 -49.46 57.44 -70.25
CA ILE A 425 -50.63 58.22 -69.81
C ILE A 425 -50.30 59.73 -69.67
N ASP A 426 -49.11 60.09 -69.18
CA ASP A 426 -48.70 61.49 -69.03
C ASP A 426 -48.49 62.19 -70.39
N THR A 427 -47.98 61.46 -71.40
CA THR A 427 -47.88 61.99 -72.77
C THR A 427 -49.25 62.22 -73.40
N GLU A 428 -50.23 61.33 -73.16
CA GLU A 428 -51.60 61.50 -73.67
C GLU A 428 -52.32 62.70 -73.03
N ILE A 429 -52.16 62.91 -71.72
CA ILE A 429 -52.73 64.08 -71.02
C ILE A 429 -52.14 65.39 -71.57
N SER A 430 -50.83 65.42 -71.82
CA SER A 430 -50.13 66.60 -72.33
C SER A 430 -50.61 67.01 -73.72
N ASN A 431 -50.85 66.04 -74.61
CA ASN A 431 -51.37 66.28 -75.96
C ASN A 431 -52.81 66.84 -75.93
N ILE A 432 -53.68 66.31 -75.06
CA ILE A 432 -55.07 66.80 -74.90
C ILE A 432 -55.11 68.26 -74.40
N ASN A 433 -54.17 68.64 -73.52
CA ASN A 433 -54.07 70.01 -73.01
C ASN A 433 -53.61 71.00 -74.09
N PHE A 434 -52.66 70.60 -74.95
CA PHE A 434 -52.17 71.40 -76.06
C PHE A 434 -53.28 71.72 -77.08
N ASP A 435 -54.06 70.72 -77.49
CA ASP A 435 -55.20 70.91 -78.40
C ASP A 435 -56.29 71.82 -77.80
N SER A 436 -56.51 71.76 -76.49
CA SER A 436 -57.52 72.60 -75.83
C SER A 436 -57.11 74.08 -75.76
N ALA A 437 -55.82 74.38 -75.71
CA ALA A 437 -55.29 75.75 -75.68
C ALA A 437 -55.43 76.46 -77.03
N GLY A 438 -55.13 75.78 -78.15
CA GLY A 438 -55.24 76.36 -79.49
C GLY A 438 -56.66 76.76 -79.90
N ILE A 439 -57.68 76.08 -79.37
CA ILE A 439 -59.10 76.42 -79.61
C ILE A 439 -59.51 77.72 -78.88
N LEU A 440 -58.90 78.01 -77.73
CA LEU A 440 -59.17 79.20 -76.90
C LEU A 440 -58.55 80.47 -77.50
N GLU A 441 -57.37 80.37 -78.10
CA GLU A 441 -56.64 81.48 -78.71
C GLU A 441 -57.38 82.05 -79.94
N GLY A 442 -57.88 81.18 -80.83
CA GLY A 442 -58.67 81.60 -82.00
C GLY A 442 -60.05 82.20 -81.68
N GLN A 443 -60.60 81.97 -80.48
CA GLN A 443 -61.83 82.65 -80.05
C GLN A 443 -61.59 84.10 -79.58
N ASN A 444 -60.39 84.42 -79.09
CA ASN A 444 -60.07 85.74 -78.55
C ASN A 444 -59.75 86.74 -79.66
N GLU A 445 -59.02 86.36 -80.71
CA GLU A 445 -58.70 87.23 -81.85
C GLU A 445 -59.94 87.80 -82.59
N ILE A 446 -61.00 86.99 -82.69
CA ILE A 446 -62.27 87.40 -83.32
C ILE A 446 -63.06 88.38 -82.42
N LYS A 447 -62.97 88.21 -81.10
CA LYS A 447 -63.62 89.11 -80.12
C LYS A 447 -62.94 90.48 -80.05
N ASP A 448 -61.62 90.52 -80.20
CA ASP A 448 -60.83 91.74 -80.06
C ASP A 448 -60.97 92.65 -81.30
N SER A 449 -61.01 92.08 -82.51
CA SER A 449 -61.23 92.84 -83.76
C SER A 449 -62.61 93.51 -83.86
N TYR A 450 -63.65 92.86 -83.33
CA TYR A 450 -65.01 93.43 -83.29
C TYR A 450 -65.17 94.52 -82.22
N ARG A 451 -64.48 94.37 -81.08
CA ARG A 451 -64.49 95.36 -79.99
C ARG A 451 -63.73 96.64 -80.37
N GLU A 452 -62.59 96.54 -81.07
CA GLU A 452 -61.85 97.72 -81.52
C GLU A 452 -62.63 98.59 -82.51
N TRP A 453 -63.38 97.99 -83.45
CA TRP A 453 -64.21 98.74 -84.38
C TRP A 453 -65.40 99.41 -83.69
N LYS A 454 -66.11 98.66 -82.83
CA LYS A 454 -67.27 99.17 -82.08
C LYS A 454 -66.90 100.33 -81.17
N VAL A 455 -65.75 100.24 -80.49
CA VAL A 455 -65.22 101.29 -79.61
C VAL A 455 -64.78 102.53 -80.39
N ARG A 456 -64.19 102.40 -81.59
CA ARG A 456 -63.77 103.56 -82.41
C ARG A 456 -64.94 104.37 -82.98
N ILE A 457 -66.10 103.76 -83.22
CA ILE A 457 -67.30 104.47 -83.72
C ILE A 457 -68.15 105.05 -82.58
N GLU A 458 -68.32 104.35 -81.45
CA GLU A 458 -68.99 104.90 -80.26
C GLU A 458 -68.19 106.08 -79.68
N ASN A 459 -66.86 105.96 -79.70
CA ASN A 459 -65.93 107.05 -79.47
C ASN A 459 -65.69 107.90 -80.74
N ILE A 460 -66.60 108.05 -81.72
CA ILE A 460 -66.69 109.25 -82.63
C ILE A 460 -68.04 109.98 -82.43
N ILE A 461 -68.95 109.43 -81.62
CA ILE A 461 -70.31 109.93 -81.45
C ILE A 461 -70.52 110.62 -80.07
N ASN A 462 -69.82 110.21 -79.00
CA ASN A 462 -70.01 110.77 -77.65
C ASN A 462 -69.37 112.15 -77.35
N ASP A 463 -68.12 112.47 -77.75
CA ASP A 463 -67.51 113.81 -77.57
C ASP A 463 -68.14 114.85 -78.53
N ALA A 464 -68.77 114.42 -79.64
CA ALA A 464 -69.51 115.29 -80.55
C ALA A 464 -70.87 115.72 -79.93
N LYS A 465 -71.49 114.85 -79.11
CA LYS A 465 -72.72 115.15 -78.35
C LYS A 465 -72.50 116.00 -77.10
N MET A 466 -71.27 116.11 -76.57
CA MET A 466 -70.97 117.00 -75.44
C MET A 466 -70.73 118.47 -75.82
N VAL A 467 -70.64 118.81 -77.12
CA VAL A 467 -70.43 120.19 -77.59
C VAL A 467 -71.59 120.72 -78.44
N PHE A 468 -72.40 119.86 -79.08
CA PHE A 468 -73.60 120.28 -79.81
C PHE A 468 -74.80 119.34 -79.54
N ASP A 469 -75.85 119.89 -78.93
CA ASP A 469 -77.14 119.18 -78.78
C ASP A 469 -77.86 119.09 -80.13
N GLY A 470 -78.15 117.85 -80.58
CA GLY A 470 -79.08 117.59 -81.69
C GLY A 470 -78.58 116.77 -82.88
N ILE A 471 -77.59 115.89 -82.74
CA ILE A 471 -77.13 115.01 -83.84
C ILE A 471 -77.53 113.55 -83.56
N ASP A 472 -78.38 113.01 -84.44
CA ASP A 472 -78.74 111.58 -84.48
C ASP A 472 -78.12 110.92 -85.72
N TYR A 473 -77.60 109.71 -85.53
CA TYR A 473 -77.07 108.88 -86.62
C TYR A 473 -77.73 107.50 -86.57
N ASN A 474 -78.46 107.15 -87.65
CA ASN A 474 -79.22 105.92 -87.75
C ASN A 474 -78.57 105.03 -88.81
N ILE A 475 -78.11 103.84 -88.43
CA ILE A 475 -77.66 102.81 -89.37
C ILE A 475 -78.62 101.63 -89.27
N SER A 476 -79.40 101.42 -90.33
CA SER A 476 -80.13 100.18 -90.58
C SER A 476 -79.20 99.16 -91.25
N ILE A 477 -79.02 97.99 -90.65
CA ILE A 477 -78.44 96.83 -91.35
C ILE A 477 -79.42 95.67 -91.26
N ASP A 478 -79.70 95.12 -92.45
CA ASP A 478 -80.67 94.08 -92.80
C ASP A 478 -80.35 92.72 -92.14
N SER A 479 -81.39 91.92 -91.86
CA SER A 479 -81.27 90.65 -91.10
C SER A 479 -80.61 89.48 -91.85
N ASP A 480 -80.17 89.66 -93.10
CA ASP A 480 -79.69 88.57 -93.97
C ASP A 480 -78.28 88.78 -94.56
N TYR A 481 -77.32 89.31 -93.78
CA TYR A 481 -75.93 89.44 -94.25
C TYR A 481 -75.06 88.22 -93.88
N SER A 482 -74.70 87.41 -94.88
CA SER A 482 -73.74 86.30 -94.80
C SER A 482 -72.58 86.55 -95.79
N SER A 483 -71.38 86.80 -95.29
CA SER A 483 -70.14 86.91 -96.07
C SER A 483 -69.12 85.86 -95.60
N PRO A 484 -68.35 85.20 -96.49
CA PRO A 484 -67.26 84.30 -96.11
C PRO A 484 -65.95 85.02 -95.74
N SER A 485 -65.90 86.36 -95.74
CA SER A 485 -64.66 87.13 -95.55
C SER A 485 -64.84 88.41 -94.69
N ILE A 486 -63.78 88.73 -93.94
CA ILE A 486 -63.71 89.71 -92.83
C ILE A 486 -63.80 91.17 -93.34
N PRO A 487 -64.60 92.07 -92.71
CA PRO A 487 -64.71 93.48 -93.12
C PRO A 487 -63.60 94.38 -92.54
N ASN A 488 -63.20 95.42 -93.28
CA ASN A 488 -62.18 96.41 -92.90
C ASN A 488 -62.81 97.76 -92.50
N PHE A 489 -62.31 98.41 -91.45
CA PHE A 489 -62.94 99.59 -90.86
C PHE A 489 -61.93 100.71 -90.52
N SER A 490 -62.13 101.92 -91.07
CA SER A 490 -61.38 103.13 -90.66
C SER A 490 -62.23 104.40 -90.81
N VAL A 491 -62.30 105.27 -89.78
CA VAL A 491 -62.71 106.69 -89.88
C VAL A 491 -62.00 107.53 -88.79
N SER A 492 -61.68 108.79 -89.12
CA SER A 492 -60.87 109.77 -88.39
C SER A 492 -61.68 110.77 -87.56
N GLY A 493 -61.19 111.06 -86.35
CA GLY A 493 -61.03 112.40 -85.75
C GLY A 493 -62.27 113.23 -85.41
N GLU A 494 -62.64 113.26 -84.12
CA GLU A 494 -62.92 114.49 -83.31
C GLU A 494 -63.43 114.17 -81.88
N LEU A 495 -63.72 112.89 -81.58
CA LEU A 495 -63.80 112.30 -80.21
C LEU A 495 -62.41 111.95 -79.62
N PHE A 496 -61.48 112.85 -79.87
CA PHE A 496 -60.08 112.76 -79.47
C PHE A 496 -59.84 113.71 -78.28
N LEU A 497 -60.89 114.34 -77.74
CA LEU A 497 -60.75 115.51 -76.87
C LEU A 497 -61.46 115.42 -75.52
N SER A 498 -62.37 114.46 -75.26
CA SER A 498 -62.98 114.28 -73.93
C SER A 498 -62.54 113.01 -73.16
N LEU A 499 -62.11 111.94 -73.85
CA LEU A 499 -61.39 110.78 -73.26
C LEU A 499 -60.01 111.14 -72.66
N ILE A 500 -59.52 112.35 -72.90
CA ILE A 500 -58.31 112.93 -72.29
C ILE A 500 -58.52 113.25 -70.80
N ASN A 501 -59.74 113.58 -70.38
CA ASN A 501 -59.98 114.12 -69.03
C ASN A 501 -60.39 113.06 -67.99
N GLU A 502 -60.97 111.94 -68.40
CA GLU A 502 -61.38 110.84 -67.50
C GLU A 502 -60.24 109.87 -67.18
N ARG A 503 -59.31 109.64 -68.14
CA ARG A 503 -58.09 108.84 -67.92
C ARG A 503 -57.16 109.42 -66.86
N ARG A 504 -57.21 110.74 -66.65
CA ARG A 504 -56.46 111.47 -65.61
C ARG A 504 -56.90 111.11 -64.19
N LEU A 505 -58.18 110.80 -63.98
CA LEU A 505 -58.72 110.48 -62.65
C LEU A 505 -58.52 109.00 -62.26
N LEU A 506 -58.36 108.09 -63.23
CA LEU A 506 -58.16 106.65 -62.97
C LEU A 506 -56.69 106.26 -62.73
N GLU A 507 -55.71 107.01 -63.27
CA GLU A 507 -54.27 106.77 -62.98
C GLU A 507 -53.88 107.12 -61.53
N GLU A 508 -54.52 108.15 -60.93
CA GLU A 508 -54.32 108.50 -59.51
C GLU A 508 -54.82 107.40 -58.56
N ASP A 509 -55.92 106.70 -58.92
CA ASP A 509 -56.50 105.66 -58.08
C ASP A 509 -55.70 104.33 -58.14
N ILE A 510 -55.11 104.01 -59.31
CA ILE A 510 -54.23 102.84 -59.49
C ILE A 510 -52.90 103.01 -58.73
N ALA A 511 -52.35 104.22 -58.70
CA ALA A 511 -51.11 104.50 -57.96
C ALA A 511 -51.28 104.30 -56.44
N ASN A 512 -52.41 104.74 -55.88
CA ASN A 512 -52.71 104.56 -54.46
C ASN A 512 -52.91 103.08 -54.07
N LYS A 513 -53.61 102.30 -54.91
CA LYS A 513 -53.78 100.85 -54.70
C LYS A 513 -52.46 100.07 -54.77
N ASN A 514 -51.54 100.45 -55.65
CA ASN A 514 -50.22 99.80 -55.74
C ASN A 514 -49.32 100.09 -54.53
N VAL A 515 -49.46 101.25 -53.89
CA VAL A 515 -48.77 101.56 -52.63
C VAL A 515 -49.32 100.71 -51.48
N GLU A 516 -50.64 100.49 -51.42
CA GLU A 516 -51.23 99.56 -50.44
C GLU A 516 -50.77 98.12 -50.65
N ILE A 517 -50.68 97.64 -51.89
CA ILE A 517 -50.18 96.29 -52.19
C ILE A 517 -48.70 96.16 -51.79
N ALA A 518 -47.86 97.16 -52.06
CA ALA A 518 -46.45 97.14 -51.67
C ALA A 518 -46.25 97.12 -50.15
N LEU A 519 -47.14 97.76 -49.37
CA LEU A 519 -47.13 97.66 -47.91
C LEU A 519 -47.53 96.26 -47.43
N ILE A 520 -48.55 95.65 -48.05
CA ILE A 520 -48.98 94.29 -47.74
C ILE A 520 -47.89 93.27 -48.08
N ASP A 521 -47.20 93.42 -49.22
CA ASP A 521 -46.09 92.53 -49.60
C ASP A 521 -44.93 92.63 -48.60
N LYS A 522 -44.63 93.84 -48.11
CA LYS A 522 -43.62 94.07 -47.08
C LYS A 522 -44.01 93.45 -45.73
N ASP A 523 -45.29 93.50 -45.37
CA ASP A 523 -45.81 92.81 -44.19
C ASP A 523 -45.74 91.29 -44.34
N ILE A 524 -46.06 90.75 -45.52
CA ILE A 524 -45.93 89.31 -45.82
C ILE A 524 -44.47 88.86 -45.72
N GLU A 525 -43.51 89.62 -46.23
CA GLU A 525 -42.08 89.32 -46.06
C GLU A 525 -41.68 89.33 -44.59
N HIS A 526 -42.10 90.34 -43.82
CA HIS A 526 -41.81 90.40 -42.39
C HIS A 526 -42.41 89.22 -41.60
N PHE A 527 -43.63 88.79 -41.94
CA PHE A 527 -44.24 87.60 -41.33
C PHE A 527 -43.55 86.30 -41.74
N LYS A 528 -43.09 86.19 -43.00
CA LYS A 528 -42.30 85.04 -43.46
C LYS A 528 -40.95 84.97 -42.75
N GLU A 529 -40.25 86.09 -42.57
CA GLU A 529 -39.03 86.15 -41.75
C GLU A 529 -39.30 85.70 -40.33
N LYS A 530 -40.35 86.23 -39.66
CA LYS A 530 -40.72 85.77 -38.31
C LYS A 530 -41.04 84.29 -38.23
N VAL A 531 -41.74 83.74 -39.23
CA VAL A 531 -42.02 82.28 -39.29
C VAL A 531 -40.73 81.50 -39.48
N HIS A 532 -39.80 81.99 -40.31
CA HIS A 532 -38.50 81.36 -40.51
C HIS A 532 -37.65 81.40 -39.24
N ASP A 533 -37.63 82.53 -38.52
CA ASP A 533 -36.97 82.67 -37.22
C ASP A 533 -37.56 81.67 -36.21
N TYR A 534 -38.88 81.56 -36.11
CA TYR A 534 -39.51 80.57 -35.22
C TYR A 534 -39.22 79.12 -35.62
N ILE A 535 -39.15 78.81 -36.91
CA ILE A 535 -38.74 77.48 -37.38
C ILE A 535 -37.27 77.22 -37.03
N SER A 536 -36.40 78.21 -37.21
CA SER A 536 -34.98 78.11 -36.85
C SER A 536 -34.78 77.93 -35.34
N ASP A 537 -35.53 78.66 -34.52
CA ASP A 537 -35.55 78.48 -33.07
C ASP A 537 -35.99 77.06 -32.69
N LEU A 538 -37.03 76.52 -33.33
CA LEU A 538 -37.50 75.15 -33.11
C LEU A 538 -36.49 74.09 -33.57
N GLU A 539 -35.85 74.28 -34.72
CA GLU A 539 -34.78 73.41 -35.23
C GLU A 539 -33.52 73.43 -34.36
N SER A 540 -33.23 74.57 -33.72
CA SER A 540 -32.12 74.71 -32.78
C SER A 540 -32.35 73.94 -31.47
N LEU A 541 -33.61 73.80 -31.05
CA LEU A 541 -34.00 73.06 -29.85
C LEU A 541 -33.99 71.54 -30.09
N ASP A 542 -34.55 71.06 -31.22
CA ASP A 542 -34.45 69.66 -31.63
C ASP A 542 -34.66 69.53 -33.16
N LYS A 543 -33.75 68.84 -33.86
CA LYS A 543 -33.84 68.62 -35.31
C LYS A 543 -35.05 67.78 -35.73
N ASN A 544 -35.66 67.03 -34.81
CA ASN A 544 -36.84 66.18 -35.08
C ASN A 544 -38.14 66.79 -34.55
N TRP A 545 -38.20 68.11 -34.34
CA TRP A 545 -39.38 68.79 -33.77
C TRP A 545 -40.70 68.50 -34.52
N SER A 546 -40.63 68.26 -35.83
CA SER A 546 -41.78 67.95 -36.69
C SER A 546 -42.40 66.57 -36.47
N GLN A 547 -41.75 65.70 -35.70
CA GLN A 547 -42.21 64.34 -35.40
C GLN A 547 -42.98 64.24 -34.07
N TYR A 548 -43.01 65.31 -33.26
CA TYR A 548 -43.73 65.29 -31.99
C TYR A 548 -45.25 65.40 -32.19
N LEU A 549 -46.00 64.52 -31.54
CA LEU A 549 -47.46 64.56 -31.52
C LEU A 549 -47.95 65.78 -30.74
N TYR A 550 -48.92 66.51 -31.29
CA TYR A 550 -49.61 67.59 -30.59
C TYR A 550 -50.32 67.01 -29.36
N LEU A 551 -49.85 67.39 -28.17
CA LEU A 551 -50.46 66.98 -26.91
C LEU A 551 -51.71 67.84 -26.70
N ASP A 552 -52.88 67.24 -26.87
CA ASP A 552 -54.20 67.86 -26.72
C ASP A 552 -54.54 68.14 -25.23
N LYS A 553 -53.65 68.89 -24.55
CA LYS A 553 -53.68 69.18 -23.11
C LYS A 553 -53.31 70.63 -22.85
N SER A 554 -53.82 71.20 -21.76
CA SER A 554 -53.55 72.59 -21.41
C SER A 554 -52.11 72.77 -20.88
N LEU A 555 -51.53 73.97 -21.09
CA LEU A 555 -50.16 74.30 -20.64
C LEU A 555 -49.96 74.06 -19.13
N ASN A 556 -51.01 74.24 -18.32
CA ASN A 556 -50.96 73.99 -16.89
C ASN A 556 -50.90 72.51 -16.54
N GLU A 557 -51.61 71.64 -17.27
CA GLU A 557 -51.51 70.20 -17.09
C GLU A 557 -50.13 69.69 -17.49
N ILE A 558 -49.58 70.20 -18.60
CA ILE A 558 -48.22 69.87 -19.04
C ILE A 558 -47.20 70.29 -17.96
N LYS A 559 -47.33 71.49 -17.38
CA LYS A 559 -46.47 71.92 -16.25
C LYS A 559 -46.60 71.01 -15.03
N ILE A 560 -47.80 70.56 -14.68
CA ILE A 560 -48.00 69.62 -13.56
C ILE A 560 -47.29 68.29 -13.83
N TYR A 561 -47.40 67.75 -15.05
CA TYR A 561 -46.68 66.53 -15.44
C TYR A 561 -45.17 66.71 -15.46
N ILE A 562 -44.67 67.85 -15.95
CA ILE A 562 -43.24 68.17 -15.90
C ILE A 562 -42.75 68.24 -14.46
N ASP A 563 -43.48 68.94 -13.57
CA ASP A 563 -43.12 69.03 -12.15
C ASP A 563 -43.12 67.66 -11.46
N GLU A 564 -44.05 66.78 -11.81
CA GLU A 564 -44.11 65.41 -11.30
C GLU A 564 -42.93 64.55 -11.80
N ILE A 565 -42.60 64.66 -13.09
CA ILE A 565 -41.43 64.01 -13.69
C ILE A 565 -40.14 64.55 -13.04
N GLU A 566 -40.01 65.86 -12.85
CA GLU A 566 -38.85 66.45 -12.16
C GLU A 566 -38.71 65.97 -10.72
N ARG A 567 -39.82 65.83 -9.98
CA ARG A 567 -39.81 65.24 -8.63
C ARG A 567 -39.37 63.78 -8.65
N ASN A 568 -39.86 63.00 -9.62
CA ASN A 568 -39.47 61.60 -9.79
C ASN A 568 -37.99 61.45 -10.19
N ILE A 569 -37.46 62.36 -11.01
CA ILE A 569 -36.04 62.44 -11.37
C ILE A 569 -35.21 62.80 -10.13
N LYS A 570 -35.61 63.81 -9.35
CA LYS A 570 -34.92 64.18 -8.10
C LYS A 570 -34.91 63.04 -7.08
N HIS A 571 -36.01 62.33 -6.93
CA HIS A 571 -36.09 61.17 -6.04
C HIS A 571 -35.22 60.00 -6.54
N SER A 572 -35.22 59.73 -7.85
CA SER A 572 -34.39 58.67 -8.44
C SER A 572 -32.89 58.99 -8.36
N THR A 573 -32.50 60.25 -8.59
CA THR A 573 -31.10 60.70 -8.43
C THR A 573 -30.64 60.64 -6.98
N GLN A 574 -31.51 60.95 -6.02
CA GLN A 574 -31.18 60.79 -4.60
C GLN A 574 -31.00 59.32 -4.20
N LYS A 575 -31.87 58.42 -4.68
CA LYS A 575 -31.67 56.97 -4.51
C LYS A 575 -30.37 56.47 -5.14
N SER A 576 -30.02 56.98 -6.33
CA SER A 576 -28.76 56.65 -6.99
C SER A 576 -27.56 57.04 -6.12
N ARG A 577 -27.55 58.26 -5.57
CA ARG A 577 -26.48 58.73 -4.66
C ARG A 577 -26.42 57.92 -3.36
N GLU A 578 -27.55 57.49 -2.82
CA GLU A 578 -27.58 56.61 -1.64
C GLU A 578 -26.99 55.23 -1.93
N ILE A 579 -27.29 54.66 -3.11
CA ILE A 579 -26.70 53.40 -3.56
C ILE A 579 -25.20 53.55 -3.79
N GLU A 580 -24.77 54.64 -4.44
CA GLU A 580 -23.37 54.96 -4.68
C GLU A 580 -22.58 55.10 -3.36
N SER A 581 -23.12 55.81 -2.38
CA SER A 581 -22.55 55.91 -1.03
C SER A 581 -22.46 54.54 -0.32
N LYS A 582 -23.45 53.65 -0.50
CA LYS A 582 -23.38 52.28 0.03
C LYS A 582 -22.31 51.47 -0.68
N LEU A 583 -22.18 51.61 -1.99
CA LEU A 583 -21.18 50.94 -2.81
C LEU A 583 -19.76 51.39 -2.42
N ASP A 584 -19.56 52.69 -2.21
CA ASP A 584 -18.28 53.24 -1.72
C ASP A 584 -17.90 52.72 -0.34
N ARG A 585 -18.88 52.60 0.57
CA ARG A 585 -18.65 51.97 1.89
C ARG A 585 -18.27 50.50 1.77
N ILE A 586 -18.94 49.75 0.88
CA ILE A 586 -18.63 48.35 0.63
C ILE A 586 -17.24 48.21 0.02
N ASN A 587 -16.90 49.03 -0.98
CA ASN A 587 -15.57 49.06 -1.59
C ASN A 587 -14.48 49.41 -0.57
N GLY A 588 -14.72 50.42 0.27
CA GLY A 588 -13.81 50.76 1.36
C GLY A 588 -13.61 49.61 2.35
N SER A 589 -14.69 48.89 2.70
CA SER A 589 -14.62 47.69 3.53
C SER A 589 -13.84 46.55 2.85
N ILE A 590 -14.05 46.34 1.55
CA ILE A 590 -13.31 45.35 0.75
C ILE A 590 -11.82 45.69 0.72
N ASP A 591 -11.47 46.96 0.54
CA ASP A 591 -10.06 47.39 0.51
C ASP A 591 -9.38 47.22 1.86
N ILE A 592 -10.09 47.50 2.97
CA ILE A 592 -9.59 47.22 4.32
C ILE A 592 -9.37 45.71 4.50
N MET A 593 -10.32 44.87 4.06
CA MET A 593 -10.18 43.41 4.13
C MET A 593 -9.03 42.90 3.27
N LYS A 594 -8.87 43.41 2.04
CA LYS A 594 -7.75 43.06 1.14
C LYS A 594 -6.40 43.43 1.77
N LYS A 595 -6.28 44.60 2.39
CA LYS A 595 -5.07 44.99 3.14
C LYS A 595 -4.80 44.05 4.30
N ALA A 596 -5.82 43.73 5.10
CA ALA A 596 -5.67 42.81 6.23
C ALA A 596 -5.26 41.39 5.79
N ILE A 597 -5.78 40.90 4.67
CA ILE A 597 -5.36 39.62 4.06
C ILE A 597 -3.89 39.70 3.67
N LYS A 598 -3.49 40.75 2.93
CA LYS A 598 -2.11 40.93 2.47
C LYS A 598 -1.12 41.05 3.65
N ASP A 599 -1.48 41.77 4.70
CA ASP A 599 -0.65 41.88 5.91
C ASP A 599 -0.46 40.52 6.60
N ARG A 600 -1.51 39.67 6.61
CA ARG A 600 -1.43 38.29 7.12
C ARG A 600 -0.61 37.38 6.23
N GLU A 601 -0.74 37.49 4.91
CA GLU A 601 0.07 36.75 3.94
C GLU A 601 1.56 37.07 4.11
N ASP A 602 1.90 38.36 4.21
CA ASP A 602 3.26 38.84 4.44
C ASP A 602 3.81 38.35 5.79
N PHE A 603 2.98 38.31 6.83
CA PHE A 603 3.36 37.75 8.14
C PHE A 603 3.65 36.25 8.05
N ILE A 604 2.80 35.46 7.37
CA ILE A 604 3.00 34.03 7.16
C ILE A 604 4.29 33.78 6.39
N PHE A 605 4.52 34.54 5.31
CA PHE A 605 5.73 34.42 4.51
C PHE A 605 6.99 34.75 5.34
N LYS A 606 6.98 35.84 6.12
CA LYS A 606 8.12 36.22 6.98
C LYS A 606 8.42 35.19 8.06
N LYS A 607 7.40 34.64 8.72
CA LYS A 607 7.57 33.73 9.86
C LYS A 607 7.87 32.28 9.44
N HIS A 608 7.22 31.80 8.39
CA HIS A 608 7.24 30.38 8.01
C HIS A 608 7.95 30.11 6.67
N LYS A 609 8.36 31.15 5.92
CA LYS A 609 9.04 31.05 4.61
C LYS A 609 8.30 30.18 3.60
N LYS A 610 6.98 30.10 3.70
CA LYS A 610 6.09 29.35 2.79
C LYS A 610 5.04 30.29 2.22
N ALA A 611 4.62 30.00 0.99
CA ALA A 611 3.50 30.71 0.36
C ALA A 611 2.20 30.40 1.13
N PRO A 612 1.35 31.40 1.40
CA PRO A 612 0.03 31.19 2.00
C PRO A 612 -0.83 30.30 1.10
N LEU A 613 -1.53 29.34 1.69
CA LEU A 613 -2.51 28.49 1.00
C LEU A 613 -3.91 29.00 1.32
N LEU A 614 -4.72 29.29 0.30
CA LEU A 614 -6.15 29.57 0.44
C LEU A 614 -6.87 28.22 0.63
N LEU A 615 -7.60 28.10 1.73
CA LEU A 615 -8.39 26.91 2.06
C LEU A 615 -9.87 27.24 1.84
N ASP A 616 -10.48 26.70 0.79
CA ASP A 616 -11.91 26.80 0.52
C ASP A 616 -12.69 25.80 1.38
N ILE A 617 -12.93 26.13 2.65
CA ILE A 617 -13.56 25.20 3.61
C ILE A 617 -14.59 25.92 4.49
N GLU A 618 -15.81 25.40 4.55
CA GLU A 618 -16.94 25.99 5.32
C GLU A 618 -16.77 25.91 6.84
N ASN A 619 -15.98 24.95 7.36
CA ASN A 619 -15.81 24.75 8.79
C ASN A 619 -14.34 24.61 9.22
N LEU A 620 -13.74 25.74 9.58
CA LEU A 620 -12.35 25.85 10.02
C LEU A 620 -12.04 25.04 11.31
N SER A 621 -13.06 24.79 12.14
CA SER A 621 -12.88 24.11 13.44
C SER A 621 -12.51 22.64 13.29
N SER A 622 -13.13 21.91 12.35
CA SER A 622 -12.86 20.49 12.15
C SER A 622 -11.46 20.24 11.59
N GLN A 623 -10.95 21.14 10.74
CA GLN A 623 -9.59 21.06 10.23
C GLN A 623 -8.56 21.43 11.30
N LEU A 624 -8.84 22.41 12.15
CA LEU A 624 -8.00 22.72 13.31
C LEU A 624 -7.86 21.51 14.24
N ASP A 625 -8.96 20.82 14.52
CA ASP A 625 -8.97 19.59 15.33
C ASP A 625 -8.16 18.46 14.67
N MET A 626 -8.25 18.30 13.34
CA MET A 626 -7.44 17.33 12.60
C MET A 626 -5.95 17.66 12.68
N VAL A 627 -5.58 18.91 12.42
CA VAL A 627 -4.18 19.36 12.49
C VAL A 627 -3.63 19.25 13.91
N GLU A 628 -4.42 19.55 14.94
CA GLU A 628 -4.00 19.36 16.33
C GLU A 628 -3.80 17.88 16.68
N ARG A 629 -4.67 16.99 16.19
CA ARG A 629 -4.49 15.54 16.33
C ARG A 629 -3.24 15.06 15.61
N ASP A 630 -2.98 15.56 14.41
CA ASP A 630 -1.79 15.20 13.63
C ASP A 630 -0.51 15.71 14.30
N ILE A 631 -0.51 16.94 14.83
CA ILE A 631 0.60 17.48 15.61
C ILE A 631 0.84 16.61 16.86
N LYS A 632 -0.21 16.24 17.58
CA LYS A 632 -0.11 15.39 18.77
C LYS A 632 0.41 13.99 18.43
N SER A 633 -0.04 13.42 17.32
CA SER A 633 0.44 12.14 16.79
C SER A 633 1.93 12.21 16.42
N ASN A 634 2.35 13.28 15.74
CA ASN A 634 3.74 13.51 15.36
C ASN A 634 4.66 13.73 16.57
N VAL A 635 4.20 14.43 17.60
CA VAL A 635 4.95 14.60 18.86
C VAL A 635 5.16 13.24 19.54
N ASN A 636 4.10 12.43 19.65
CA ASN A 636 4.21 11.08 20.21
C ASN A 636 5.15 10.19 19.39
N TYR A 637 5.10 10.27 18.05
CA TYR A 637 6.00 9.54 17.18
C TYR A 637 7.46 9.98 17.37
N MET A 638 7.71 11.28 17.53
CA MET A 638 9.06 11.79 17.79
C MET A 638 9.61 11.32 19.14
N GLU A 639 8.77 11.25 20.19
CA GLU A 639 9.16 10.65 21.47
C GLU A 639 9.53 9.17 21.32
N VAL A 640 8.73 8.39 20.60
CA VAL A 640 9.03 6.97 20.31
C VAL A 640 10.35 6.82 19.54
N CYS A 641 10.62 7.69 18.56
CA CYS A 641 11.89 7.69 17.83
C CYS A 641 13.07 8.06 18.73
N MET A 642 12.94 9.07 19.60
CA MET A 642 13.96 9.48 20.56
C MET A 642 14.29 8.35 21.55
N GLU A 643 13.27 7.69 22.10
CA GLU A 643 13.45 6.50 22.94
C GLU A 643 14.14 5.36 22.19
N GLY A 644 13.79 5.15 20.92
CA GLY A 644 14.43 4.16 20.06
C GLY A 644 15.92 4.45 19.84
N ILE A 645 16.27 5.71 19.61
CA ILE A 645 17.66 6.17 19.46
C ILE A 645 18.43 5.99 20.78
N GLU A 646 17.84 6.35 21.90
CA GLU A 646 18.46 6.20 23.22
C GLU A 646 18.70 4.72 23.57
N LYS A 647 17.71 3.84 23.31
CA LYS A 647 17.86 2.38 23.48
C LYS A 647 18.97 1.82 22.58
N SER A 648 19.06 2.29 21.33
CA SER A 648 20.12 1.88 20.39
C SER A 648 21.51 2.36 20.83
N SER A 649 21.62 3.62 21.28
CA SER A 649 22.86 4.20 21.82
C SER A 649 23.35 3.42 23.06
N ASN A 650 22.43 3.11 23.98
CA ASN A 650 22.74 2.29 25.15
C ASN A 650 23.20 0.87 24.76
N ARG A 651 22.59 0.26 23.74
CA ARG A 651 23.02 -1.04 23.21
C ARG A 651 24.41 -0.97 22.57
N PHE A 652 24.69 0.09 21.80
CA PHE A 652 25.99 0.33 21.19
C PHE A 652 27.09 0.49 22.25
N ASN A 653 26.87 1.31 23.27
CA ASN A 653 27.82 1.50 24.38
C ASN A 653 28.09 0.19 25.14
N ARG A 654 27.05 -0.65 25.36
CA ARG A 654 27.22 -1.98 25.97
C ARG A 654 28.05 -2.92 25.09
N LEU A 655 27.82 -2.93 23.78
CA LEU A 655 28.64 -3.70 22.83
C LEU A 655 30.10 -3.26 22.87
N GLU A 656 30.36 -1.94 22.87
CA GLU A 656 31.71 -1.39 22.89
C GLU A 656 32.47 -1.73 24.18
N LEU A 657 31.80 -1.63 25.34
CA LEU A 657 32.36 -2.04 26.63
C LEU A 657 32.72 -3.53 26.65
N ASN A 658 31.83 -4.41 26.18
CA ASN A 658 32.10 -5.84 26.14
C ASN A 658 33.17 -6.22 25.13
N LEU A 659 33.22 -5.55 23.98
CA LEU A 659 34.28 -5.73 23.00
C LEU A 659 35.65 -5.30 23.57
N SER A 660 35.67 -4.26 24.38
CA SER A 660 36.86 -3.82 25.12
C SER A 660 37.28 -4.83 26.21
N LYS A 661 36.33 -5.44 26.94
CA LYS A 661 36.61 -6.55 27.88
C LYS A 661 37.27 -7.73 27.18
N ILE A 662 36.74 -8.14 26.03
CA ILE A 662 37.28 -9.27 25.25
C ILE A 662 38.70 -8.95 24.74
N LYS A 663 38.91 -7.76 24.16
CA LYS A 663 40.21 -7.33 23.64
C LYS A 663 41.30 -7.21 24.70
N SER A 664 40.94 -6.80 25.93
CA SER A 664 41.91 -6.65 27.02
C SER A 664 42.28 -7.96 27.70
N GLY A 665 41.40 -8.96 27.68
CA GLY A 665 41.63 -10.26 28.33
C GLY A 665 42.46 -11.27 27.52
N TYR A 666 42.35 -11.27 26.18
CA TYR A 666 42.90 -12.33 25.34
C TYR A 666 43.37 -11.84 23.96
N GLU A 667 44.54 -12.32 23.50
CA GLU A 667 45.00 -12.10 22.12
C GLU A 667 44.18 -12.98 21.16
N LEU A 668 43.23 -12.37 20.46
CA LEU A 668 42.39 -13.04 19.48
C LEU A 668 43.00 -12.96 18.08
N ASP A 669 43.21 -14.13 17.46
CA ASP A 669 43.59 -14.25 16.06
C ASP A 669 42.33 -14.21 15.19
N LEU A 670 42.01 -13.02 14.67
CA LEU A 670 40.81 -12.74 13.87
C LEU A 670 40.69 -13.62 12.60
N ILE A 671 41.80 -14.21 12.15
CA ILE A 671 41.87 -15.01 10.91
C ILE A 671 41.28 -16.42 11.12
N LYS A 672 41.18 -16.91 12.37
CA LYS A 672 40.68 -18.26 12.71
C LYS A 672 39.19 -18.30 13.05
N GLY A 673 38.50 -17.18 13.09
CA GLY A 673 37.08 -17.11 13.46
C GLY A 673 36.14 -17.57 12.34
N LYS A 674 35.14 -18.38 12.69
CA LYS A 674 33.95 -18.62 11.85
C LYS A 674 32.74 -18.03 12.54
N MET A 675 31.90 -17.30 11.79
CA MET A 675 30.66 -16.74 12.31
C MET A 675 29.64 -17.86 12.51
N ASP A 676 29.33 -18.18 13.76
CA ASP A 676 28.25 -19.10 14.11
C ASP A 676 26.94 -18.30 14.24
N LYS A 677 25.90 -18.72 13.50
CA LYS A 677 24.59 -18.06 13.50
C LYS A 677 23.92 -18.12 14.89
N ILE A 678 24.15 -19.20 15.63
CA ILE A 678 23.56 -19.41 16.96
C ILE A 678 24.16 -18.44 17.98
N LEU A 679 25.47 -18.20 17.91
CA LEU A 679 26.16 -17.22 18.75
C LEU A 679 25.74 -15.79 18.43
N LYS A 680 25.45 -15.50 17.15
CA LYS A 680 24.93 -14.18 16.74
C LYS A 680 23.56 -13.91 17.36
N GLU A 681 22.65 -14.88 17.31
CA GLU A 681 21.32 -14.77 17.93
C GLU A 681 21.41 -14.61 19.46
N LYS A 682 22.26 -15.40 20.13
CA LYS A 682 22.49 -15.25 21.58
C LYS A 682 23.06 -13.88 21.98
N LEU A 683 23.94 -13.31 21.17
CA LEU A 683 24.44 -11.94 21.36
C LEU A 683 23.38 -10.89 21.06
N GLU A 684 22.38 -11.18 20.22
CA GLU A 684 21.27 -10.26 19.98
C GLU A 684 20.36 -10.17 21.23
N ASP A 685 20.16 -11.28 21.93
CA ASP A 685 19.28 -11.38 23.11
C ASP A 685 19.93 -10.87 24.42
N ASN A 686 21.16 -11.28 24.75
CA ASN A 686 21.85 -10.79 25.96
C ASN A 686 23.38 -10.81 25.85
N ILE A 687 23.94 -9.68 25.44
CA ILE A 687 25.38 -9.51 25.19
C ILE A 687 26.21 -9.75 26.45
N ASP A 688 25.80 -9.18 27.59
CA ASP A 688 26.61 -9.19 28.82
C ASP A 688 26.79 -10.63 29.33
N LEU A 689 25.70 -11.38 29.40
CA LEU A 689 25.70 -12.75 29.91
C LEU A 689 26.54 -13.69 29.05
N VAL A 690 26.43 -13.58 27.72
CA VAL A 690 27.20 -14.43 26.78
C VAL A 690 28.69 -14.13 26.87
N VAL A 691 29.05 -12.85 26.99
CA VAL A 691 30.46 -12.43 27.10
C VAL A 691 31.05 -12.83 28.45
N ASP A 692 30.30 -12.67 29.55
CA ASP A 692 30.74 -13.06 30.88
C ASP A 692 30.88 -14.60 31.00
N GLU A 693 29.92 -15.39 30.48
CA GLU A 693 30.04 -16.85 30.42
C GLU A 693 31.26 -17.32 29.60
N TRP A 694 31.56 -16.61 28.51
CA TRP A 694 32.72 -16.91 27.69
C TRP A 694 34.01 -16.61 28.43
N CYS A 695 34.09 -15.46 29.10
CA CYS A 695 35.20 -15.10 29.98
C CYS A 695 35.41 -16.16 31.07
N ASP A 696 34.35 -16.60 31.73
CA ASP A 696 34.39 -17.65 32.76
C ASP A 696 34.90 -18.99 32.23
N LYS A 697 34.46 -19.39 31.03
CA LYS A 697 34.95 -20.62 30.38
C LYS A 697 36.43 -20.50 30.03
N CYS A 698 36.87 -19.34 29.54
CA CYS A 698 38.27 -19.07 29.24
C CYS A 698 39.13 -19.08 30.52
N GLU A 699 38.66 -18.49 31.62
CA GLU A 699 39.35 -18.54 32.91
C GLU A 699 39.43 -19.96 33.47
N LYS A 700 38.33 -20.72 33.44
CA LYS A 700 38.32 -22.13 33.85
C LYS A 700 39.30 -22.97 33.03
N ASN A 701 39.39 -22.76 31.72
CA ASN A 701 40.36 -23.43 30.87
C ASN A 701 41.80 -23.05 31.22
N LYS A 702 42.07 -21.76 31.46
CA LYS A 702 43.38 -21.27 31.87
C LYS A 702 43.79 -21.84 33.22
N GLU A 703 42.87 -21.92 34.18
CA GLU A 703 43.09 -22.58 35.46
C GLU A 703 43.34 -24.07 35.29
N GLN A 704 42.59 -24.76 34.45
CA GLN A 704 42.77 -26.18 34.21
C GLN A 704 44.13 -26.46 33.55
N MET A 705 44.55 -25.65 32.58
CA MET A 705 45.88 -25.71 31.99
C MET A 705 46.97 -25.51 33.05
N LYS A 706 46.85 -24.48 33.89
CA LYS A 706 47.78 -24.26 35.01
C LYS A 706 47.84 -25.45 35.97
N ARG A 707 46.69 -25.98 36.39
CA ARG A 707 46.62 -27.16 37.27
C ARG A 707 47.30 -28.38 36.63
N THR A 708 47.11 -28.62 35.34
CA THR A 708 47.79 -29.72 34.64
C THR A 708 49.30 -29.52 34.53
N ILE A 709 49.76 -28.28 34.33
CA ILE A 709 51.19 -27.93 34.34
C ILE A 709 51.76 -28.15 35.75
N ASP A 710 51.07 -27.68 36.79
CA ASP A 710 51.48 -27.85 38.20
C ASP A 710 51.49 -29.32 38.63
N GLU A 711 50.54 -30.13 38.17
CA GLU A 711 50.56 -31.58 38.37
C GLU A 711 51.73 -32.24 37.64
N GLY A 712 51.97 -31.88 36.37
CA GLY A 712 53.11 -32.36 35.60
C GLY A 712 54.45 -32.02 36.27
N GLU A 713 54.60 -30.80 36.79
CA GLU A 713 55.75 -30.38 37.58
C GLU A 713 55.89 -31.17 38.88
N ARG A 714 54.80 -31.41 39.60
CA ARG A 714 54.81 -32.25 40.80
C ARG A 714 55.26 -33.68 40.50
N TYR A 715 54.81 -34.27 39.40
CA TYR A 715 55.26 -35.59 38.96
C TYR A 715 56.73 -35.58 38.55
N ARG A 716 57.18 -34.55 37.82
CA ARG A 716 58.59 -34.36 37.45
C ARG A 716 59.49 -34.30 38.68
N LEU A 717 59.12 -33.50 39.68
CA LEU A 717 59.85 -33.36 40.93
C LEU A 717 59.89 -34.67 41.73
N ARG A 718 58.78 -35.43 41.75
CA ARG A 718 58.74 -36.75 42.40
C ARG A 718 59.64 -37.75 41.68
N PHE A 719 59.61 -37.78 40.34
CA PHE A 719 60.45 -38.65 39.53
C PHE A 719 61.93 -38.35 39.71
N ILE A 720 62.33 -37.07 39.72
CA ILE A 720 63.71 -36.66 40.01
C ILE A 720 64.13 -37.17 41.40
N LYS A 721 63.28 -37.02 42.42
CA LYS A 721 63.55 -37.55 43.78
C LYS A 721 63.70 -39.07 43.82
N GLU A 722 62.87 -39.81 43.08
CA GLU A 722 62.95 -41.28 43.02
C GLU A 722 64.21 -41.75 42.29
N VAL A 723 64.58 -41.10 41.18
CA VAL A 723 65.84 -41.38 40.46
C VAL A 723 67.04 -41.03 41.35
N ASP A 724 66.97 -39.94 42.11
CA ASP A 724 68.01 -39.57 43.06
C ASP A 724 68.21 -40.62 44.17
N ALA A 725 67.13 -41.27 44.62
CA ALA A 725 67.14 -42.21 45.74
C ALA A 725 67.44 -43.66 45.34
N LYS A 726 67.04 -44.11 44.14
CA LYS A 726 67.10 -45.53 43.74
C LYS A 726 68.26 -45.88 42.79
N LEU A 727 68.89 -44.91 42.14
CA LEU A 727 69.88 -45.16 41.09
C LEU A 727 71.30 -44.96 41.62
N GLU A 728 72.08 -46.03 41.70
CA GLU A 728 73.44 -46.03 42.27
C GLU A 728 74.51 -45.47 41.29
N GLU A 729 74.21 -45.44 39.98
CA GLU A 729 75.18 -45.04 38.95
C GLU A 729 75.11 -43.54 38.61
N ASP A 730 76.09 -42.77 39.10
CA ASP A 730 76.09 -41.30 39.07
C ASP A 730 76.07 -40.66 37.67
N ARG A 731 76.65 -41.31 36.65
CA ARG A 731 76.65 -40.80 35.28
C ARG A 731 75.27 -40.90 34.63
N LEU A 732 74.58 -42.01 34.85
CA LEU A 732 73.23 -42.25 34.31
C LEU A 732 72.23 -41.33 35.00
N LYS A 733 72.35 -41.20 36.32
CA LYS A 733 71.57 -40.29 37.17
C LYS A 733 71.61 -38.84 36.68
N LYS A 734 72.79 -38.27 36.47
CA LYS A 734 72.94 -36.89 35.95
C LYS A 734 72.33 -36.72 34.56
N ARG A 735 72.45 -37.71 33.69
CA ARG A 735 71.91 -37.66 32.32
C ARG A 735 70.38 -37.75 32.30
N ILE A 736 69.79 -38.63 33.10
CA ILE A 736 68.33 -38.74 33.24
C ILE A 736 67.76 -37.45 33.82
N ILE A 737 68.39 -36.86 34.84
CA ILE A 737 67.91 -35.61 35.45
C ILE A 737 67.98 -34.43 34.46
N SER A 738 69.02 -34.34 33.62
CA SER A 738 69.11 -33.30 32.58
C SER A 738 67.98 -33.46 31.56
N VAL A 739 67.79 -34.66 31.02
CA VAL A 739 66.76 -34.93 30.00
C VAL A 739 65.35 -34.69 30.54
N VAL A 740 65.09 -35.05 31.80
CA VAL A 740 63.78 -34.83 32.45
C VAL A 740 63.54 -33.35 32.75
N LYS A 741 64.58 -32.57 33.09
CA LYS A 741 64.46 -31.11 33.28
C LYS A 741 64.21 -30.38 31.96
N GLU A 742 64.76 -30.87 30.86
CA GLU A 742 64.57 -30.34 29.50
C GLU A 742 63.24 -30.74 28.86
N ALA A 743 62.49 -31.68 29.45
CA ALA A 743 61.21 -32.13 28.90
C ALA A 743 60.11 -31.05 29.03
N ASN A 744 59.40 -30.77 27.93
CA ASN A 744 58.29 -29.81 27.90
C ASN A 744 57.03 -30.38 28.57
N ILE A 745 56.57 -29.73 29.64
CA ILE A 745 55.46 -30.15 30.51
C ILE A 745 54.10 -29.66 29.98
N GLU A 746 54.07 -28.70 29.05
CA GLU A 746 52.82 -28.12 28.53
C GLU A 746 51.88 -29.17 27.91
N ASN A 747 52.43 -30.29 27.41
CA ASN A 747 51.67 -31.39 26.80
C ASN A 747 51.69 -32.70 27.63
N PHE A 748 51.82 -32.61 28.96
CA PHE A 748 51.98 -33.75 29.87
C PHE A 748 50.94 -34.88 29.65
N LYS A 749 49.65 -34.53 29.47
CA LYS A 749 48.57 -35.54 29.32
C LYS A 749 48.68 -36.32 28.00
N ASN A 750 48.94 -35.63 26.89
CA ASN A 750 49.10 -36.27 25.58
C ASN A 750 50.36 -37.13 25.56
N ASN A 751 51.46 -36.62 26.12
CA ASN A 751 52.70 -37.38 26.26
C ASN A 751 52.50 -38.64 27.12
N CYS A 752 51.74 -38.57 28.22
CA CYS A 752 51.37 -39.73 29.03
C CYS A 752 50.62 -40.81 28.22
N ILE A 753 49.65 -40.42 27.41
CA ILE A 753 48.91 -41.38 26.55
C ILE A 753 49.86 -42.07 25.56
N SER A 754 50.76 -41.31 24.94
CA SER A 754 51.80 -41.87 24.06
C SER A 754 52.73 -42.84 24.80
N PHE A 755 53.13 -42.53 26.04
CA PHE A 755 53.96 -43.42 26.86
C PHE A 755 53.22 -44.70 27.28
N PHE A 756 51.92 -44.63 27.61
CA PHE A 756 51.12 -45.83 27.89
C PHE A 756 50.97 -46.71 26.65
N SER A 757 50.79 -46.10 25.48
CA SER A 757 50.76 -46.83 24.20
C SER A 757 52.10 -47.52 23.92
N MET A 758 53.23 -46.84 24.12
CA MET A 758 54.56 -47.44 24.00
C MET A 758 54.79 -48.57 25.01
N LYS A 759 54.37 -48.41 26.27
CA LYS A 759 54.44 -49.48 27.28
C LYS A 759 53.65 -50.72 26.86
N GLY A 760 52.46 -50.53 26.30
CA GLY A 760 51.64 -51.62 25.76
C GLY A 760 52.33 -52.34 24.60
N HIS A 761 52.96 -51.59 23.69
CA HIS A 761 53.75 -52.17 22.60
C HIS A 761 54.92 -53.03 23.13
N PHE A 762 55.72 -52.50 24.07
CA PHE A 762 56.84 -53.24 24.63
C PHE A 762 56.42 -54.49 25.41
N GLN A 763 55.30 -54.45 26.13
CA GLN A 763 54.77 -55.63 26.82
C GLN A 763 54.36 -56.73 25.82
N ASN A 764 53.73 -56.36 24.70
CA ASN A 764 53.38 -57.30 23.64
C ASN A 764 54.62 -57.90 22.96
N GLU A 765 55.65 -57.10 22.75
CA GLU A 765 56.91 -57.53 22.14
C GLU A 765 57.70 -58.50 23.05
N ILE A 766 57.68 -58.26 24.36
CA ILE A 766 58.24 -59.20 25.35
C ILE A 766 57.48 -60.53 25.34
N LEU A 767 56.14 -60.48 25.25
CA LEU A 767 55.29 -61.68 25.16
C LEU A 767 55.49 -62.46 23.85
N SER A 768 55.76 -61.79 22.73
CA SER A 768 56.13 -62.48 21.49
C SER A 768 57.50 -63.14 21.59
N LEU A 769 58.49 -62.46 22.17
CA LEU A 769 59.83 -63.02 22.38
C LEU A 769 59.80 -64.24 23.31
N SER A 770 58.98 -64.22 24.36
CA SER A 770 58.83 -65.40 25.23
C SER A 770 58.20 -66.58 24.51
N ARG A 771 57.19 -66.33 23.65
CA ARG A 771 56.55 -67.38 22.83
C ARG A 771 57.52 -67.96 21.80
N ASP A 772 58.35 -67.13 21.17
CA ASP A 772 59.33 -67.60 20.20
C ASP A 772 60.44 -68.41 20.86
N LYS A 773 60.87 -68.04 22.07
CA LYS A 773 61.77 -68.87 22.88
C LYS A 773 61.18 -70.25 23.19
N GLU A 774 59.92 -70.31 23.60
CA GLU A 774 59.23 -71.56 23.93
C GLU A 774 59.08 -72.48 22.71
N LYS A 775 58.79 -71.91 21.53
CA LYS A 775 58.81 -72.64 20.25
C LYS A 775 60.19 -73.19 19.90
N ALA A 776 61.25 -72.41 20.13
CA ALA A 776 62.61 -72.86 19.89
C ALA A 776 63.00 -74.03 20.81
N GLU A 777 62.63 -73.98 22.10
CA GLU A 777 62.86 -75.09 23.04
C GLU A 777 62.06 -76.35 22.68
N SER A 778 60.82 -76.20 22.19
CA SER A 778 59.99 -77.29 21.66
C SER A 778 60.63 -77.97 20.43
N ALA A 779 61.10 -77.17 19.47
CA ALA A 779 61.79 -77.67 18.28
C ALA A 779 63.09 -78.42 18.65
N MET A 780 63.85 -77.87 19.61
CA MET A 780 65.05 -78.51 20.14
C MET A 780 64.72 -79.88 20.74
N LYS A 781 63.68 -79.97 21.59
CA LYS A 781 63.21 -81.25 22.16
C LYS A 781 62.86 -82.27 21.09
N GLN A 782 62.12 -81.87 20.04
CA GLN A 782 61.77 -82.77 18.93
C GLN A 782 63.00 -83.30 18.18
N TRP A 783 64.00 -82.45 17.96
CA TRP A 783 65.24 -82.85 17.29
C TRP A 783 66.04 -83.85 18.13
N THR A 784 66.18 -83.59 19.44
CA THR A 784 66.79 -84.57 20.36
C THR A 784 66.05 -85.89 20.38
N ASN A 785 64.71 -85.87 20.36
CA ASN A 785 63.90 -87.09 20.39
C ASN A 785 64.05 -87.90 19.09
N ARG A 786 64.09 -87.23 17.93
CA ARG A 786 64.36 -87.87 16.63
C ARG A 786 65.76 -88.47 16.58
N ALA A 787 66.77 -87.77 17.09
CA ALA A 787 68.13 -88.29 17.17
C ALA A 787 68.19 -89.55 18.06
N ALA A 788 67.53 -89.55 19.22
CA ALA A 788 67.45 -90.70 20.10
C ALA A 788 66.78 -91.92 19.45
N ILE A 789 65.69 -91.72 18.70
CA ILE A 789 65.03 -92.79 17.93
C ILE A 789 65.96 -93.38 16.87
N HIS A 790 66.75 -92.54 16.19
CA HIS A 790 67.71 -92.99 15.18
C HIS A 790 68.83 -93.86 15.78
N VAL A 791 69.31 -93.49 16.97
CA VAL A 791 70.30 -94.28 17.74
C VAL A 791 69.70 -95.62 18.17
N MET A 792 68.46 -95.63 18.66
CA MET A 792 67.76 -96.87 19.02
C MET A 792 67.62 -97.82 17.83
N ARG A 793 67.24 -97.30 16.65
CA ARG A 793 67.17 -98.11 15.42
C ARG A 793 68.53 -98.67 14.98
N MET A 794 69.61 -97.91 15.14
CA MET A 794 70.97 -98.43 14.88
C MET A 794 71.32 -99.57 15.83
N ILE A 795 70.96 -99.46 17.11
CA ILE A 795 71.20 -100.52 18.11
C ILE A 795 70.38 -101.77 17.79
N GLU A 796 69.12 -101.63 17.37
CA GLU A 796 68.29 -102.76 16.93
C GLU A 796 68.85 -103.44 15.69
N ALA A 797 69.25 -102.67 14.67
CA ALA A 797 69.89 -103.23 13.47
C ALA A 797 71.19 -103.98 13.81
N LEU A 798 71.99 -103.49 14.77
CA LEU A 798 73.17 -104.20 15.25
C LEU A 798 72.81 -105.49 15.99
N LYS A 799 71.75 -105.52 16.80
CA LYS A 799 71.27 -106.74 17.45
C LYS A 799 70.81 -107.78 16.44
N ASP A 800 70.07 -107.37 15.41
CA ASP A 800 69.60 -108.27 14.35
C ASP A 800 70.77 -108.83 13.52
N MET A 801 71.78 -108.00 13.24
CA MET A 801 73.00 -108.46 12.57
C MET A 801 73.77 -109.48 13.41
N VAL A 802 73.88 -109.28 14.73
CA VAL A 802 74.52 -110.27 15.64
C VAL A 802 73.72 -111.56 15.72
N ASN A 803 72.38 -111.48 15.77
CA ASN A 803 71.51 -112.66 15.83
C ASN A 803 71.51 -113.48 14.52
N SER A 804 71.87 -112.88 13.38
CA SER A 804 71.88 -113.53 12.07
C SER A 804 73.23 -114.14 11.68
N MET A 805 74.28 -114.00 12.53
CA MET A 805 75.56 -114.67 12.30
C MET A 805 75.53 -116.12 12.79
N ASN A 806 75.75 -117.05 11.85
CA ASN A 806 75.88 -118.47 12.14
C ASN A 806 77.29 -118.96 11.78
N TYR A 807 77.89 -119.78 12.65
CA TYR A 807 79.19 -120.43 12.45
C TYR A 807 79.00 -121.79 11.74
N THR A 808 79.78 -122.07 10.70
CA THR A 808 79.77 -123.36 10.00
C THR A 808 81.03 -124.15 10.36
N ASN A 809 80.88 -125.42 10.78
CA ASN A 809 82.03 -126.28 11.07
C ASN A 809 82.57 -126.95 9.80
N GLU A 810 83.79 -127.50 9.87
CA GLU A 810 84.48 -128.16 8.74
C GLU A 810 83.76 -129.41 8.20
N GLN A 811 82.74 -129.91 8.91
CA GLN A 811 81.85 -131.00 8.46
C GLN A 811 80.54 -130.49 7.83
N GLY A 812 80.42 -129.18 7.59
CA GLY A 812 79.30 -128.58 6.84
C GLY A 812 78.05 -128.27 7.67
N TYR A 813 78.11 -128.34 9.00
CA TYR A 813 76.96 -128.03 9.87
C TYR A 813 76.99 -126.58 10.38
N VAL A 814 75.84 -125.90 10.30
CA VAL A 814 75.62 -124.50 10.69
C VAL A 814 75.10 -124.42 12.13
N PHE A 815 75.76 -123.65 13.00
CA PHE A 815 75.37 -123.39 14.39
C PHE A 815 75.18 -121.89 14.65
N PRO A 816 74.08 -121.46 15.30
CA PRO A 816 73.93 -120.07 15.74
C PRO A 816 74.91 -119.73 16.87
N LEU A 817 75.45 -118.51 16.86
CA LEU A 817 76.35 -118.01 17.91
C LEU A 817 75.59 -117.81 19.23
N VAL A 818 75.63 -118.81 20.11
CA VAL A 818 75.07 -118.68 21.46
C VAL A 818 76.13 -118.06 22.38
N LYS A 819 75.85 -116.85 22.88
CA LYS A 819 76.67 -116.15 23.88
C LYS A 819 76.73 -116.97 25.16
N LEU A 820 77.93 -117.42 25.55
CA LEU A 820 78.20 -117.90 26.90
C LEU A 820 77.93 -116.75 27.89
N LYS A 821 77.05 -116.98 28.88
CA LYS A 821 76.90 -116.09 30.04
C LYS A 821 78.22 -116.10 30.81
N GLY A 822 78.98 -115.02 30.69
CA GLY A 822 79.99 -114.60 31.67
C GLY A 822 79.39 -113.51 32.53
#